data_AF-A0AAD1WS01-F1
#
_entry.id   AF-A0AAD1WS01-F1
#
_cell.length_a   1.000
_cell.length_b   1.000
_cell.length_c   1.000
_cell.angle_alpha   90.00
_cell.angle_beta   90.00
_cell.angle_gamma   90.00
#
_symmetry.space_group_name_H-M   'P 1'
#
loop_
_entity.id
_entity.type
_entity.pdbx_description
1 polymer ?
#
loop_
_entity_poly.entity_id
_entity_poly.type
_entity_poly.pdbx_seq_one_letter_code
_entity_poly.pdbx_strand_id
1 'polypeptide(L)'
;MSLFEKRKNYCTNIDAMFDTSSMNHSPNNRPNNYDLQECQIKLTKSLSKEVRIIWEVATLEKYIKEKITPRGLRYNKYPTFDKGEEEFMEEWQEMLESFSFTTMEMVIKRMKMTLQKLDEEINETQNGLLNHTSPEEYETITKNIQKQIEKIETETIETKRRKYKQDRFDYENNQATQDELKASYRRLCMLYHPDKHRDPELKRQAEQLFNLVHQAYEVLSDPQARAIYDIYGKKGLDMEGWEVVERRRTAAEIRDEFERLQREREERRLQQRTNPKGTISVGIDATELFDRYDEDFEDLPGSGLPQIEINRMHISQSIEAPLTATDTAILSGSLSTQNGNGGGSINFALRRVTSAKGWGELEFGAGDLQGPLFGLKVFRNLTAKCFFTTHCALQFSSQGVRPGLTTVLARHLDKNTMGYIQWRWGIQSAMNTSIVRDTKTSHMTMALQLGIPHSFMMVSYQHKFQDEEQTRVKGSIKAGFFGTVVEYGAERKISRHSVLGATVSVGVPQGVSLKIKLNRASQTYFFPIHLTDQLLPSAVFYATIGPLVIYVAMHRLIIKPYLRAQKEKDLEKHRESSATDILQKKQEAEAAVRLMQESVRRIIESEESRMGLIILNAWYGKFVTDNSRRNEKVKVIDVTVPLQCLVKDSKLILTETTKAGLPGFYDPCVGEEKSLKILYQFRGVLHQVMSGDNEALRIPKQSHKIDADG
;
A
#
# COMPACT_ATOMS: atom_id res chain seq x y z
N MET A 1 -42.63 -6.35 -64.46
CA MET A 1 -42.42 -6.04 -63.02
C MET A 1 -40.92 -6.02 -62.76
N SER A 2 -40.31 -4.83 -62.84
CA SER A 2 -38.85 -4.70 -62.70
C SER A 2 -38.47 -4.80 -61.21
N LEU A 3 -37.29 -5.36 -60.93
CA LEU A 3 -36.75 -5.50 -59.58
C LEU A 3 -36.58 -4.16 -58.83
N PHE A 4 -36.80 -3.01 -59.48
CA PHE A 4 -36.82 -1.68 -58.87
C PHE A 4 -38.05 -1.42 -57.99
N GLU A 5 -39.17 -2.13 -58.20
CA GLU A 5 -40.35 -2.01 -57.31
C GLU A 5 -40.14 -2.67 -55.94
N LYS A 6 -39.24 -3.66 -55.83
CA LYS A 6 -38.97 -4.35 -54.55
C LYS A 6 -38.15 -3.53 -53.56
N ARG A 7 -37.37 -2.54 -54.01
CA ARG A 7 -36.58 -1.65 -53.13
C ARG A 7 -37.40 -0.53 -52.49
N LYS A 8 -38.60 -0.25 -53.02
CA LYS A 8 -39.49 0.81 -52.53
C LYS A 8 -40.29 0.47 -51.26
N ASN A 9 -40.21 -0.75 -50.75
CA ASN A 9 -41.02 -1.21 -49.60
C ASN A 9 -40.46 -0.86 -48.20
N TYR A 10 -39.47 0.04 -48.08
CA TYR A 10 -39.02 0.56 -46.78
C TYR A 10 -39.55 1.96 -46.42
N CYS A 11 -40.38 2.58 -47.27
CA CYS A 11 -41.06 3.84 -46.95
C CYS A 11 -42.48 3.84 -47.54
N THR A 12 -43.49 3.67 -46.69
CA THR A 12 -44.88 4.09 -46.94
C THR A 12 -45.08 5.41 -46.16
N ASN A 13 -45.77 6.46 -46.59
CA ASN A 13 -46.65 6.77 -47.73
C ASN A 13 -46.77 8.32 -47.81
N ILE A 14 -47.25 8.89 -48.94
CA ILE A 14 -48.07 10.13 -49.11
C ILE A 14 -47.79 10.81 -50.46
N ASP A 15 -48.72 10.56 -51.38
CA ASP A 15 -49.37 11.45 -52.36
C ASP A 15 -48.61 12.64 -52.98
N ALA A 16 -48.29 12.50 -54.27
CA ALA A 16 -48.58 13.43 -55.38
C ALA A 16 -47.74 13.00 -56.60
N MET A 17 -48.16 13.04 -57.85
CA MET A 17 -49.40 13.30 -58.57
C MET A 17 -48.96 13.09 -60.04
N PHE A 18 -49.76 12.41 -60.86
CA PHE A 18 -49.49 12.30 -62.29
C PHE A 18 -49.40 13.71 -62.91
N ASP A 19 -48.41 13.95 -63.76
CA ASP A 19 -48.63 14.79 -64.95
C ASP A 19 -47.66 14.47 -66.09
N THR A 20 -48.21 14.44 -67.29
CA THR A 20 -47.59 14.07 -68.56
C THR A 20 -47.56 15.29 -69.50
N SER A 21 -46.40 15.68 -70.05
CA SER A 21 -46.32 16.32 -71.38
C SER A 21 -44.89 16.55 -71.89
N SER A 22 -44.59 15.91 -73.03
CA SER A 22 -43.74 16.30 -74.17
C SER A 22 -42.56 17.29 -74.02
N MET A 23 -41.39 16.90 -74.54
CA MET A 23 -40.74 17.63 -75.63
C MET A 23 -39.69 16.78 -76.36
N ASN A 24 -39.86 16.68 -77.68
CA ASN A 24 -38.89 16.14 -78.63
C ASN A 24 -37.67 17.06 -78.72
N HIS A 25 -36.47 16.48 -78.79
CA HIS A 25 -35.49 16.84 -79.83
C HIS A 25 -34.41 15.76 -79.93
N SER A 26 -34.33 15.11 -81.09
CA SER A 26 -33.08 14.65 -81.68
C SER A 26 -32.55 15.82 -82.53
N PRO A 27 -31.22 15.97 -82.73
CA PRO A 27 -30.51 15.02 -83.59
C PRO A 27 -29.07 14.69 -83.19
N ASN A 28 -28.67 13.48 -83.58
CA ASN A 28 -27.36 13.11 -84.10
C ASN A 28 -26.12 13.69 -83.41
N ASN A 29 -25.52 12.88 -82.55
CA ASN A 29 -24.08 12.66 -82.58
C ASN A 29 -23.80 11.22 -82.12
N ARG A 30 -23.09 10.43 -82.95
CA ARG A 30 -22.53 9.15 -82.49
C ARG A 30 -21.50 9.49 -81.39
N PRO A 31 -21.60 8.98 -80.15
CA PRO A 31 -20.63 9.31 -79.13
C PRO A 31 -19.38 8.44 -79.28
N ASN A 32 -18.25 9.02 -78.89
CA ASN A 32 -16.99 8.32 -78.68
C ASN A 32 -17.18 7.20 -77.63
N ASN A 33 -16.46 6.09 -77.81
CA ASN A 33 -16.42 4.94 -76.89
C ASN A 33 -16.01 5.32 -75.43
N TYR A 34 -15.51 6.54 -75.22
CA TYR A 34 -15.13 7.09 -73.91
C TYR A 34 -16.32 7.55 -73.05
N ASP A 35 -17.41 8.08 -73.62
CA ASP A 35 -18.56 8.62 -72.85
C ASP A 35 -19.44 7.51 -72.23
N LEU A 36 -19.59 6.38 -72.93
CA LEU A 36 -20.39 5.24 -72.47
C LEU A 36 -19.73 4.56 -71.25
N GLN A 37 -18.40 4.43 -71.28
CA GLN A 37 -17.61 3.85 -70.20
C GLN A 37 -17.66 4.74 -68.95
N GLU A 38 -17.63 6.06 -69.14
CA GLU A 38 -17.76 7.03 -68.05
C GLU A 38 -19.14 6.98 -67.39
N CYS A 39 -20.22 6.89 -68.19
CA CYS A 39 -21.58 6.76 -67.65
C CYS A 39 -21.76 5.43 -66.88
N GLN A 40 -21.19 4.32 -67.38
CA GLN A 40 -21.21 3.02 -66.69
C GLN A 40 -20.51 3.07 -65.32
N ILE A 41 -19.32 3.70 -65.27
CA ILE A 41 -18.55 3.87 -64.03
C ILE A 41 -19.32 4.76 -63.04
N LYS A 42 -19.88 5.88 -63.53
CA LYS A 42 -20.65 6.82 -62.71
C LYS A 42 -21.89 6.15 -62.11
N LEU A 43 -22.67 5.43 -62.92
CA LEU A 43 -23.86 4.71 -62.47
C LEU A 43 -23.51 3.62 -61.43
N THR A 44 -22.46 2.83 -61.68
CA THR A 44 -22.00 1.80 -60.73
C THR A 44 -21.55 2.41 -59.40
N LYS A 45 -20.87 3.55 -59.44
CA LYS A 45 -20.42 4.29 -58.25
C LYS A 45 -21.59 4.86 -57.45
N SER A 46 -22.59 5.44 -58.11
CA SER A 46 -23.79 5.98 -57.46
C SER A 46 -24.64 4.87 -56.84
N LEU A 47 -24.90 3.76 -57.54
CA LEU A 47 -25.62 2.60 -57.00
C LEU A 47 -24.88 1.93 -55.83
N SER A 48 -23.55 1.83 -55.90
CA SER A 48 -22.73 1.31 -54.78
C SER A 48 -22.82 2.20 -53.55
N LYS A 49 -22.85 3.52 -53.75
CA LYS A 49 -23.01 4.51 -52.68
C LYS A 49 -24.42 4.44 -52.07
N GLU A 50 -25.45 4.25 -52.88
CA GLU A 50 -26.85 4.08 -52.45
C GLU A 50 -26.98 2.89 -51.50
N VAL A 51 -26.52 1.71 -51.92
CA VAL A 51 -26.55 0.48 -51.12
C VAL A 51 -25.84 0.67 -49.78
N ARG A 52 -24.66 1.30 -49.77
CA ARG A 52 -23.90 1.56 -48.53
C ARG A 52 -24.67 2.47 -47.57
N ILE A 53 -25.30 3.54 -48.08
CA ILE A 53 -26.05 4.49 -47.25
C ILE A 53 -27.34 3.84 -46.72
N ILE A 54 -28.05 3.06 -47.53
CA ILE A 54 -29.26 2.33 -47.09
C ILE A 54 -28.93 1.39 -45.92
N TRP A 55 -27.87 0.58 -46.06
CA TRP A 55 -27.45 -0.32 -45.00
C TRP A 55 -26.90 0.40 -43.76
N GLU A 56 -26.35 1.61 -43.91
CA GLU A 56 -25.98 2.47 -42.78
C GLU A 56 -27.20 2.98 -42.01
N VAL A 57 -28.17 3.53 -42.72
CA VAL A 57 -29.45 3.99 -42.14
C VAL A 57 -30.14 2.83 -41.41
N ALA A 58 -30.29 1.68 -42.05
CA ALA A 58 -30.93 0.51 -41.45
C ALA A 58 -30.20 0.02 -40.19
N THR A 59 -28.87 0.08 -40.15
CA THR A 59 -28.11 -0.28 -38.95
C THR A 59 -28.29 0.71 -37.81
N LEU A 60 -28.26 2.01 -38.09
CA LEU A 60 -28.47 3.06 -37.08
C LEU A 60 -29.89 3.02 -36.51
N GLU A 61 -30.90 2.82 -37.36
CA GLU A 61 -32.29 2.64 -36.92
C GLU A 61 -32.42 1.41 -36.01
N LYS A 62 -31.68 0.33 -36.30
CA LYS A 62 -31.65 -0.86 -35.44
C LYS A 62 -31.00 -0.58 -34.07
N TYR A 63 -29.89 0.16 -34.03
CA TYR A 63 -29.27 0.57 -32.76
C TYR A 63 -30.22 1.39 -31.89
N ILE A 64 -30.94 2.35 -32.49
CA ILE A 64 -31.95 3.16 -31.78
C ILE A 64 -33.09 2.29 -31.26
N LYS A 65 -33.64 1.39 -32.09
CA LYS A 65 -34.76 0.52 -31.73
C LYS A 65 -34.45 -0.38 -30.53
N GLU A 66 -33.23 -0.89 -30.45
CA GLU A 66 -32.78 -1.77 -29.37
C GLU A 66 -32.13 -1.04 -28.20
N LYS A 67 -32.09 0.31 -28.23
CA LYS A 67 -31.41 1.15 -27.23
C LYS A 67 -29.94 0.77 -26.99
N ILE A 68 -29.21 0.44 -28.05
CA ILE A 68 -27.79 0.07 -27.97
C ILE A 68 -26.94 1.19 -28.55
N THR A 69 -25.97 1.67 -27.78
CA THR A 69 -25.00 2.68 -28.26
C THR A 69 -23.76 2.00 -28.84
N PRO A 70 -23.43 2.17 -30.14
CA PRO A 70 -22.25 1.57 -30.74
C PRO A 70 -20.96 2.21 -30.22
N ARG A 71 -19.82 1.47 -30.22
CA ARG A 71 -18.55 1.90 -29.59
C ARG A 71 -18.14 3.34 -29.96
N GLY A 72 -18.27 3.72 -31.22
CA GLY A 72 -17.85 5.03 -31.73
C GLY A 72 -18.71 6.22 -31.29
N LEU A 73 -19.87 5.97 -30.68
CA LEU A 73 -20.81 7.00 -30.22
C LEU A 73 -21.06 6.94 -28.70
N ARG A 74 -20.30 6.13 -27.94
CA ARG A 74 -20.37 6.11 -26.48
C ARG A 74 -19.58 7.28 -25.89
N TYR A 75 -20.23 8.13 -25.10
CA TYR A 75 -19.57 9.22 -24.39
C TYR A 75 -19.18 8.78 -22.98
N ASN A 76 -17.87 8.65 -22.71
CA ASN A 76 -17.35 8.33 -21.38
C ASN A 76 -16.78 9.59 -20.72
N LYS A 77 -17.66 10.42 -20.15
CA LYS A 77 -17.30 11.61 -19.38
C LYS A 77 -17.81 11.48 -17.96
N TYR A 78 -17.01 11.94 -16.99
CA TYR A 78 -17.34 11.90 -15.58
C TYR A 78 -17.22 13.30 -14.97
N PRO A 79 -18.16 13.71 -14.11
CA PRO A 79 -18.06 14.98 -13.39
C PRO A 79 -16.92 14.94 -12.36
N THR A 80 -16.23 16.06 -12.20
CA THR A 80 -15.03 16.15 -11.35
C THR A 80 -15.35 16.42 -9.87
N PHE A 81 -16.54 16.95 -9.59
CA PHE A 81 -16.87 17.64 -8.34
C PHE A 81 -17.66 16.78 -7.36
N ASP A 82 -18.35 15.76 -7.85
CA ASP A 82 -19.16 14.87 -7.02
C ASP A 82 -19.19 13.47 -7.63
N LYS A 83 -18.58 12.51 -6.94
CA LYS A 83 -18.46 11.10 -7.38
C LYS A 83 -19.05 10.12 -6.38
N GLY A 84 -19.61 10.63 -5.28
CA GLY A 84 -20.03 9.81 -4.14
C GLY A 84 -21.50 9.43 -4.16
N GLU A 85 -22.33 10.11 -4.95
CA GLU A 85 -23.79 9.95 -4.97
C GLU A 85 -24.21 9.14 -6.21
N GLU A 86 -24.71 7.92 -6.00
CA GLU A 86 -25.05 6.97 -7.07
C GLU A 86 -26.18 7.48 -7.98
N GLU A 87 -27.18 8.15 -7.41
CA GLU A 87 -28.36 8.68 -8.11
C GLU A 87 -27.96 9.75 -9.15
N PHE A 88 -27.08 10.68 -8.78
CA PHE A 88 -26.55 11.69 -9.69
C PHE A 88 -25.75 11.09 -10.85
N MET A 89 -25.01 10.01 -10.59
CA MET A 89 -24.22 9.33 -11.62
C MET A 89 -25.08 8.59 -12.64
N GLU A 90 -26.22 8.03 -12.22
CA GLU A 90 -27.23 7.44 -13.12
C GLU A 90 -27.86 8.51 -14.02
N GLU A 91 -28.31 9.65 -13.45
CA GLU A 91 -28.87 10.76 -14.25
C GLU A 91 -27.86 11.31 -15.27
N TRP A 92 -26.59 11.42 -14.85
CA TRP A 92 -25.51 11.87 -15.73
C TRP A 92 -25.27 10.89 -16.90
N GLN A 93 -25.30 9.58 -16.64
CA GLN A 93 -25.18 8.57 -17.70
C GLN A 93 -26.38 8.58 -18.65
N GLU A 94 -27.60 8.70 -18.13
CA GLU A 94 -28.81 8.78 -18.95
C GLU A 94 -28.76 9.98 -19.92
N MET A 95 -28.27 11.14 -19.43
CA MET A 95 -28.07 12.32 -20.28
C MET A 95 -27.09 12.02 -21.43
N LEU A 96 -25.95 11.39 -21.14
CA LEU A 96 -24.95 11.06 -22.16
C LEU A 96 -25.46 10.06 -23.20
N GLU A 97 -26.24 9.07 -22.78
CA GLU A 97 -26.88 8.12 -23.70
C GLU A 97 -27.93 8.80 -24.59
N SER A 98 -28.75 9.70 -24.03
CA SER A 98 -29.73 10.48 -24.80
C SER A 98 -29.07 11.30 -25.92
N PHE A 99 -27.89 11.86 -25.65
CA PHE A 99 -27.11 12.62 -26.62
C PHE A 99 -26.59 11.72 -27.77
N SER A 100 -26.15 10.50 -27.46
CA SER A 100 -25.75 9.51 -28.47
C SER A 100 -26.91 9.15 -29.41
N PHE A 101 -28.11 8.90 -28.88
CA PHE A 101 -29.28 8.59 -29.70
C PHE A 101 -29.67 9.77 -30.59
N THR A 102 -29.72 10.98 -30.03
CA THR A 102 -30.00 12.22 -30.78
C THR A 102 -29.02 12.40 -31.95
N THR A 103 -27.73 12.12 -31.71
CA THR A 103 -26.69 12.21 -32.74
C THR A 103 -26.96 11.19 -33.87
N MET A 104 -27.36 9.96 -33.54
CA MET A 104 -27.71 8.95 -34.55
C MET A 104 -28.90 9.39 -35.41
N GLU A 105 -29.94 9.96 -34.79
CA GLU A 105 -31.11 10.49 -35.52
C GLU A 105 -30.72 11.61 -36.49
N MET A 106 -29.85 12.54 -36.07
CA MET A 106 -29.34 13.60 -36.95
C MET A 106 -28.58 13.03 -38.15
N VAL A 107 -27.75 12.00 -37.93
CA VAL A 107 -27.00 11.32 -39.01
C VAL A 107 -27.95 10.61 -39.96
N ILE A 108 -28.94 9.87 -39.44
CA ILE A 108 -29.98 9.21 -40.26
C ILE A 108 -30.70 10.23 -41.13
N LYS A 109 -31.13 11.36 -40.54
CA LYS A 109 -31.82 12.44 -41.27
C LYS A 109 -30.98 12.97 -42.43
N ARG A 110 -29.69 13.23 -42.21
CA ARG A 110 -28.76 13.69 -43.26
C ARG A 110 -28.53 12.63 -44.34
N MET A 111 -28.41 11.36 -43.96
CA MET A 111 -28.24 10.25 -44.90
C MET A 111 -29.46 10.06 -45.79
N LYS A 112 -30.68 10.15 -45.23
CA LYS A 112 -31.94 10.10 -46.00
C LYS A 112 -32.04 11.23 -47.03
N MET A 113 -31.67 12.47 -46.67
CA MET A 113 -31.58 13.57 -47.65
C MET A 113 -30.55 13.31 -48.75
N THR A 114 -29.45 12.64 -48.41
CA THR A 114 -28.40 12.29 -49.39
C THR A 114 -28.89 11.20 -50.35
N LEU A 115 -29.71 10.25 -49.88
CA LEU A 115 -30.33 9.23 -50.72
C LEU A 115 -31.27 9.86 -51.76
N GLN A 116 -32.10 10.83 -51.37
CA GLN A 116 -33.00 11.52 -52.31
C GLN A 116 -32.23 12.16 -53.48
N LYS A 117 -31.13 12.88 -53.18
CA LYS A 117 -30.28 13.47 -54.22
C LYS A 117 -29.59 12.42 -55.10
N LEU A 118 -29.25 11.28 -54.51
CA LEU A 118 -28.57 10.20 -55.22
C LEU A 118 -29.54 9.46 -56.15
N ASP A 119 -30.81 9.30 -55.76
CA ASP A 119 -31.86 8.74 -56.60
C ASP A 119 -32.09 9.61 -57.85
N GLU A 120 -32.10 10.94 -57.69
CA GLU A 120 -32.16 11.89 -58.82
C GLU A 120 -30.96 11.69 -59.77
N GLU A 121 -29.74 11.64 -59.24
CA GLU A 121 -28.51 11.43 -60.02
C GLU A 121 -28.48 10.07 -60.74
N ILE A 122 -28.99 9.01 -60.08
CA ILE A 122 -29.11 7.67 -60.66
C ILE A 122 -30.12 7.67 -61.82
N ASN A 123 -31.29 8.31 -61.64
CA ASN A 123 -32.30 8.40 -62.69
C ASN A 123 -31.79 9.18 -63.91
N GLU A 124 -31.09 10.30 -63.70
CA GLU A 124 -30.46 11.08 -64.77
C GLU A 124 -29.41 10.26 -65.53
N THR A 125 -28.52 9.57 -64.81
CA THR A 125 -27.47 8.74 -65.44
C THR A 125 -28.04 7.50 -66.14
N GLN A 126 -29.12 6.91 -65.64
CA GLN A 126 -29.84 5.82 -66.31
C GLN A 126 -30.51 6.28 -67.61
N ASN A 127 -31.17 7.45 -67.60
CA ASN A 127 -31.77 8.04 -68.79
C ASN A 127 -30.71 8.42 -69.84
N GLY A 128 -29.55 8.93 -69.38
CA GLY A 128 -28.38 9.16 -70.24
C GLY A 128 -27.88 7.87 -70.90
N LEU A 129 -27.77 6.78 -70.13
CA LEU A 129 -27.37 5.47 -70.66
C LEU A 129 -28.38 4.95 -71.71
N LEU A 130 -29.69 5.12 -71.46
CA LEU A 130 -30.75 4.67 -72.37
C LEU A 130 -30.69 5.39 -73.72
N ASN A 131 -30.35 6.69 -73.72
CA ASN A 131 -30.25 7.50 -74.93
C ASN A 131 -29.03 7.20 -75.79
N HIS A 132 -27.98 6.58 -75.22
CA HIS A 132 -26.69 6.35 -75.89
C HIS A 132 -26.43 4.89 -76.30
N THR A 133 -27.35 3.96 -76.00
CA THR A 133 -27.12 2.51 -76.19
C THR A 133 -28.25 1.80 -76.93
N SER A 134 -27.95 0.71 -77.64
CA SER A 134 -28.97 -0.17 -78.20
C SER A 134 -29.68 -0.98 -77.10
N PRO A 135 -30.95 -1.43 -77.30
CA PRO A 135 -31.70 -2.16 -76.27
C PRO A 135 -31.01 -3.43 -75.74
N GLU A 136 -30.33 -4.18 -76.63
CA GLU A 136 -29.64 -5.43 -76.27
C GLU A 136 -28.33 -5.17 -75.48
N GLU A 137 -27.58 -4.13 -75.83
CA GLU A 137 -26.38 -3.72 -75.10
C GLU A 137 -26.72 -3.14 -73.72
N TYR A 138 -27.79 -2.36 -73.62
CA TYR A 138 -28.29 -1.82 -72.36
C TYR A 138 -28.67 -2.93 -71.37
N GLU A 139 -29.36 -3.98 -71.83
CA GLU A 139 -29.73 -5.13 -71.00
C GLU A 139 -28.51 -5.91 -70.51
N THR A 140 -27.49 -6.06 -71.35
CA THR A 140 -26.23 -6.73 -70.97
C THR A 140 -25.44 -5.94 -69.92
N ILE A 141 -25.33 -4.62 -70.10
CA ILE A 141 -24.62 -3.72 -69.18
C ILE A 141 -25.33 -3.66 -67.83
N THR A 142 -26.66 -3.47 -67.81
CA THR A 142 -27.44 -3.40 -66.58
C THR A 142 -27.38 -4.70 -65.78
N LYS A 143 -27.42 -5.87 -66.46
CA LYS A 143 -27.25 -7.18 -65.81
C LYS A 143 -25.86 -7.36 -65.15
N ASN A 144 -24.81 -6.84 -65.77
CA ASN A 144 -23.45 -6.87 -65.19
C ASN A 144 -23.34 -5.95 -63.97
N ILE A 145 -23.84 -4.72 -64.07
CA ILE A 145 -23.90 -3.78 -62.95
C ILE A 145 -24.69 -4.38 -61.80
N GLN A 146 -25.85 -4.99 -62.08
CA GLN A 146 -26.69 -5.62 -61.06
C GLN A 146 -25.94 -6.72 -60.29
N LYS A 147 -25.21 -7.59 -61.01
CA LYS A 147 -24.38 -8.64 -60.39
C LYS A 147 -23.27 -8.06 -59.51
N GLN A 148 -22.66 -6.94 -59.91
CA GLN A 148 -21.65 -6.25 -59.09
C GLN A 148 -22.25 -5.64 -57.83
N ILE A 149 -23.44 -5.02 -57.94
CA ILE A 149 -24.13 -4.40 -56.80
C ILE A 149 -24.61 -5.46 -55.81
N GLU A 150 -25.15 -6.60 -56.26
CA GLU A 150 -25.51 -7.73 -55.38
C GLU A 150 -24.31 -8.24 -54.59
N LYS A 151 -23.14 -8.35 -55.23
CA LYS A 151 -21.90 -8.71 -54.54
C LYS A 151 -21.53 -7.69 -53.46
N ILE A 152 -21.53 -6.39 -53.79
CA ILE A 152 -21.23 -5.30 -52.83
C ILE A 152 -22.23 -5.29 -51.67
N GLU A 153 -23.50 -5.55 -51.95
CA GLU A 153 -24.55 -5.63 -50.95
C GLU A 153 -24.28 -6.76 -49.95
N THR A 154 -23.98 -7.97 -50.43
CA THR A 154 -23.65 -9.11 -49.54
C THR A 154 -22.43 -8.82 -48.65
N GLU A 155 -21.35 -8.28 -49.20
CA GLU A 155 -20.14 -7.88 -48.44
C GLU A 155 -20.44 -6.81 -47.40
N THR A 156 -21.29 -5.84 -47.75
CA THR A 156 -21.71 -4.75 -46.85
C THR A 156 -22.55 -5.30 -45.70
N ILE A 157 -23.52 -6.18 -45.98
CA ILE A 157 -24.37 -6.83 -44.98
C ILE A 157 -23.53 -7.63 -43.99
N GLU A 158 -22.60 -8.46 -44.46
CA GLU A 158 -21.73 -9.26 -43.59
C GLU A 158 -20.88 -8.38 -42.69
N THR A 159 -20.30 -7.30 -43.25
CA THR A 159 -19.49 -6.34 -42.50
C THR A 159 -20.30 -5.66 -41.40
N LYS A 160 -21.50 -5.17 -41.74
CA LYS A 160 -22.40 -4.50 -40.78
C LYS A 160 -22.93 -5.47 -39.72
N ARG A 161 -23.30 -6.70 -40.09
CA ARG A 161 -23.76 -7.75 -39.17
C ARG A 161 -22.68 -8.13 -38.17
N ARG A 162 -21.43 -8.32 -38.63
CA ARG A 162 -20.30 -8.62 -37.76
C ARG A 162 -20.05 -7.48 -36.76
N LYS A 163 -20.03 -6.24 -37.25
CA LYS A 163 -19.85 -5.05 -36.41
C LYS A 163 -20.93 -4.92 -35.33
N TYR A 164 -22.20 -5.07 -35.72
CA TYR A 164 -23.32 -4.99 -34.79
C TYR A 164 -23.30 -6.09 -33.71
N LYS A 165 -22.96 -7.34 -34.08
CA LYS A 165 -22.79 -8.42 -33.09
C LYS A 165 -21.70 -8.10 -32.06
N GLN A 166 -20.60 -7.52 -32.52
CA GLN A 166 -19.50 -7.10 -31.65
C GLN A 166 -19.95 -5.95 -30.72
N ASP A 167 -20.49 -4.86 -31.28
CA ASP A 167 -20.97 -3.72 -30.49
C ASP A 167 -21.98 -4.13 -29.41
N ARG A 168 -22.85 -5.10 -29.71
CA ARG A 168 -23.83 -5.65 -28.75
C ARG A 168 -23.15 -6.39 -27.60
N PHE A 169 -22.23 -7.32 -27.89
CA PHE A 169 -21.47 -8.05 -26.87
C PHE A 169 -20.71 -7.09 -25.94
N ASP A 170 -20.16 -6.02 -26.49
CA ASP A 170 -19.42 -5.02 -25.72
C ASP A 170 -20.32 -4.07 -24.93
N TYR A 171 -21.57 -3.87 -25.36
CA TYR A 171 -22.55 -3.10 -24.59
C TYR A 171 -22.97 -3.90 -23.35
N GLU A 172 -23.15 -5.22 -23.51
CA GLU A 172 -23.56 -6.12 -22.43
C GLU A 172 -22.44 -6.38 -21.40
N ASN A 173 -21.16 -6.45 -21.82
CA ASN A 173 -20.07 -6.91 -20.94
C ASN A 173 -19.11 -5.83 -20.40
N ASN A 174 -19.15 -4.58 -20.87
CA ASN A 174 -18.34 -3.43 -20.39
C ASN A 174 -16.82 -3.68 -20.15
N GLN A 175 -16.24 -4.76 -20.65
CA GLN A 175 -14.86 -5.17 -20.41
C GLN A 175 -14.15 -5.52 -21.72
N ALA A 176 -12.99 -4.90 -21.94
CA ALA A 176 -12.09 -5.30 -23.01
C ALA A 176 -11.40 -6.63 -22.65
N THR A 177 -11.37 -7.55 -23.60
CA THR A 177 -10.68 -8.84 -23.43
C THR A 177 -9.15 -8.66 -23.50
N GLN A 178 -8.40 -9.54 -22.82
CA GLN A 178 -6.93 -9.51 -22.80
C GLN A 178 -6.30 -9.57 -24.21
N ASP A 179 -6.93 -10.29 -25.14
CA ASP A 179 -6.44 -10.41 -26.52
C ASP A 179 -6.65 -9.11 -27.31
N GLU A 180 -7.73 -8.38 -27.06
CA GLU A 180 -7.97 -7.06 -27.64
C GLU A 180 -6.99 -6.02 -27.10
N LEU A 181 -6.65 -6.09 -25.80
CA LEU A 181 -5.65 -5.23 -25.17
C LEU A 181 -4.29 -5.42 -25.85
N LYS A 182 -3.87 -6.68 -26.02
CA LYS A 182 -2.62 -7.04 -26.71
C LYS A 182 -2.61 -6.59 -28.17
N ALA A 183 -3.70 -6.81 -28.89
CA ALA A 183 -3.81 -6.41 -30.30
C ALA A 183 -3.73 -4.89 -30.46
N SER A 184 -4.41 -4.14 -29.59
CA SER A 184 -4.41 -2.67 -29.59
C SER A 184 -3.05 -2.10 -29.21
N TYR A 185 -2.39 -2.67 -28.19
CA TYR A 185 -1.04 -2.31 -27.79
C TYR A 185 -0.05 -2.48 -28.94
N ARG A 186 -0.05 -3.65 -29.62
CA ARG A 186 0.82 -3.88 -30.80
C ARG A 186 0.58 -2.85 -31.90
N ARG A 187 -0.68 -2.53 -32.20
CA ARG A 187 -1.03 -1.52 -33.21
C ARG A 187 -0.50 -0.13 -32.83
N LEU A 188 -0.69 0.30 -31.59
CA LEU A 188 -0.27 1.62 -31.11
C LEU A 188 1.26 1.73 -31.01
N CYS A 189 1.95 0.67 -30.57
CA CYS A 189 3.42 0.62 -30.59
C CYS A 189 3.97 0.73 -32.01
N MET A 190 3.36 0.08 -33.00
CA MET A 190 3.77 0.21 -34.40
C MET A 190 3.52 1.60 -34.98
N LEU A 191 2.58 2.37 -34.44
CA LEU A 191 2.23 3.71 -34.91
C LEU A 191 3.16 4.78 -34.30
N TYR A 192 3.40 4.68 -32.99
CA TYR A 192 4.21 5.64 -32.23
C TYR A 192 5.68 5.24 -32.10
N HIS A 193 6.16 4.26 -32.86
CA HIS A 193 7.57 3.88 -32.82
C HIS A 193 8.49 5.04 -33.27
N PRO A 194 9.52 5.41 -32.50
CA PRO A 194 10.36 6.58 -32.79
C PRO A 194 11.11 6.47 -34.12
N ASP A 195 11.42 5.26 -34.59
CA ASP A 195 12.11 5.05 -35.88
C ASP A 195 11.26 5.30 -37.12
N LYS A 196 9.93 5.41 -36.99
CA LYS A 196 9.05 5.71 -38.12
C LYS A 196 8.94 7.20 -38.44
N HIS A 197 9.39 8.06 -37.53
CA HIS A 197 9.25 9.51 -37.64
C HIS A 197 10.62 10.16 -37.86
N ARG A 198 10.80 10.85 -39.00
CA ARG A 198 12.07 11.46 -39.39
C ARG A 198 12.29 12.86 -38.78
N ASP A 199 11.21 13.57 -38.49
CA ASP A 199 11.29 14.94 -37.96
C ASP A 199 11.57 14.94 -36.45
N PRO A 200 12.47 15.81 -35.94
CA PRO A 200 12.89 15.78 -34.54
C PRO A 200 11.77 16.02 -33.53
N GLU A 201 10.82 16.88 -33.89
CA GLU A 201 9.71 17.27 -33.00
C GLU A 201 8.63 16.18 -32.94
N LEU A 202 8.26 15.62 -34.10
CA LEU A 202 7.36 14.47 -34.21
C LEU A 202 7.95 13.22 -33.54
N LYS A 203 9.29 13.04 -33.61
CA LYS A 203 9.97 11.95 -32.93
C LYS A 203 9.85 12.04 -31.41
N ARG A 204 10.02 13.23 -30.83
CA ARG A 204 9.79 13.46 -29.37
C ARG A 204 8.35 13.19 -28.97
N GLN A 205 7.37 13.64 -29.76
CA GLN A 205 5.95 13.39 -29.48
C GLN A 205 5.61 11.91 -29.58
N ALA A 206 6.14 11.21 -30.59
CA ALA A 206 5.96 9.77 -30.75
C ALA A 206 6.58 9.00 -29.57
N GLU A 207 7.76 9.39 -29.08
CA GLU A 207 8.40 8.79 -27.90
C GLU A 207 7.57 8.98 -26.62
N GLN A 208 7.00 10.17 -26.39
CA GLN A 208 6.11 10.42 -25.27
C GLN A 208 4.83 9.56 -25.33
N LEU A 209 4.20 9.49 -26.51
CA LEU A 209 3.01 8.68 -26.73
C LEU A 209 3.30 7.18 -26.63
N PHE A 210 4.46 6.74 -27.11
CA PHE A 210 4.92 5.36 -26.99
C PHE A 210 5.07 4.95 -25.52
N ASN A 211 5.72 5.79 -24.72
CA ASN A 211 5.88 5.55 -23.29
C ASN A 211 4.54 5.55 -22.53
N LEU A 212 3.63 6.46 -22.89
CA LEU A 212 2.28 6.49 -22.31
C LEU A 212 1.47 5.23 -22.66
N VAL A 213 1.54 4.77 -23.92
CA VAL A 213 0.88 3.54 -24.36
C VAL A 213 1.47 2.31 -23.66
N HIS A 214 2.78 2.29 -23.45
CA HIS A 214 3.45 1.23 -22.70
C HIS A 214 2.99 1.18 -21.24
N GLN A 215 3.00 2.31 -20.55
CA GLN A 215 2.50 2.42 -19.17
C GLN A 215 1.03 2.02 -19.06
N ALA A 216 0.19 2.48 -19.99
CA ALA A 216 -1.22 2.11 -20.01
C ALA A 216 -1.42 0.59 -20.22
N TYR A 217 -0.61 -0.03 -21.08
CA TYR A 217 -0.66 -1.48 -21.27
C TYR A 217 -0.20 -2.25 -20.04
N GLU A 218 0.88 -1.83 -19.36
CA GLU A 218 1.33 -2.45 -18.11
C GLU A 218 0.20 -2.47 -17.07
N VAL A 219 -0.42 -1.30 -16.85
CA VAL A 219 -1.53 -1.15 -15.88
C VAL A 219 -2.75 -1.97 -16.27
N LEU A 220 -3.16 -1.92 -17.55
CA LEU A 220 -4.37 -2.61 -18.00
C LEU A 220 -4.17 -4.12 -18.19
N SER A 221 -2.93 -4.58 -18.37
CA SER A 221 -2.60 -5.99 -18.56
C SER A 221 -2.66 -6.79 -17.27
N ASP A 222 -2.37 -6.15 -16.14
CA ASP A 222 -2.47 -6.73 -14.80
C ASP A 222 -3.82 -6.37 -14.15
N PRO A 223 -4.66 -7.37 -13.81
CA PRO A 223 -5.91 -7.13 -13.09
C PRO A 223 -5.74 -6.34 -11.78
N GLN A 224 -4.62 -6.50 -11.07
CA GLN A 224 -4.38 -5.79 -9.81
C GLN A 224 -4.02 -4.32 -10.06
N ALA A 225 -3.04 -4.05 -10.93
CA ALA A 225 -2.70 -2.68 -11.32
C ALA A 225 -3.90 -1.93 -11.91
N ARG A 226 -4.74 -2.61 -12.71
CA ARG A 226 -5.97 -2.05 -13.25
C ARG A 226 -6.98 -1.67 -12.16
N ALA A 227 -7.24 -2.57 -11.21
CA ALA A 227 -8.14 -2.27 -10.09
C ALA A 227 -7.63 -1.10 -9.24
N ILE A 228 -6.32 -1.03 -8.99
CA ILE A 228 -5.69 0.08 -8.26
C ILE A 228 -5.85 1.40 -9.04
N TYR A 229 -5.64 1.37 -10.35
CA TYR A 229 -5.81 2.55 -11.20
C TYR A 229 -7.27 2.99 -11.30
N ASP A 230 -8.21 2.06 -11.41
CA ASP A 230 -9.65 2.35 -11.50
C ASP A 230 -10.17 3.00 -10.19
N ILE A 231 -9.61 2.62 -9.04
CA ILE A 231 -10.01 3.15 -7.73
C ILE A 231 -9.25 4.44 -7.35
N TYR A 232 -7.92 4.45 -7.50
CA TYR A 232 -7.05 5.50 -6.95
C TYR A 232 -6.36 6.36 -8.03
N GLY A 233 -6.57 6.05 -9.31
CA GLY A 233 -5.90 6.70 -10.43
C GLY A 233 -4.39 6.48 -10.43
N LYS A 234 -3.67 7.32 -11.17
CA LYS A 234 -2.21 7.22 -11.34
C LYS A 234 -1.43 7.23 -10.01
N LYS A 235 -1.94 7.92 -8.98
CA LYS A 235 -1.29 8.04 -7.66
C LYS A 235 -1.20 6.70 -6.92
N GLY A 236 -2.09 5.75 -7.20
CA GLY A 236 -2.06 4.41 -6.60
C GLY A 236 -0.88 3.56 -7.07
N LEU A 237 -0.36 3.85 -8.27
CA LEU A 237 0.75 3.11 -8.89
C LEU A 237 2.14 3.58 -8.43
N ASP A 238 2.26 4.81 -7.90
CA ASP A 238 3.53 5.43 -7.48
C ASP A 238 3.93 5.08 -6.03
N MET A 239 3.20 4.20 -5.33
CA MET A 239 3.45 3.83 -3.94
C MET A 239 4.60 2.78 -3.82
N GLU A 240 5.84 3.25 -3.68
CA GLU A 240 7.00 2.39 -3.35
C GLU A 240 6.80 1.64 -2.00
N GLY A 241 6.96 0.31 -2.00
CA GLY A 241 6.89 -0.55 -0.81
C GLY A 241 5.84 -1.67 -0.83
N TRP A 242 5.10 -1.81 -1.92
CA TRP A 242 4.02 -2.80 -2.10
C TRP A 242 4.46 -4.20 -2.55
N GLU A 243 5.76 -4.44 -2.71
CA GLU A 243 6.30 -5.69 -3.31
C GLU A 243 6.24 -6.92 -2.38
N VAL A 244 5.65 -6.86 -1.19
CA VAL A 244 5.65 -7.97 -0.20
C VAL A 244 4.26 -8.56 0.05
N VAL A 245 3.23 -8.23 -0.73
CA VAL A 245 1.90 -8.83 -0.53
C VAL A 245 1.74 -10.07 -1.41
N GLU A 246 1.62 -11.24 -0.76
CA GLU A 246 1.44 -12.54 -1.40
C GLU A 246 0.23 -12.58 -2.35
N ARG A 247 0.37 -13.35 -3.43
CA ARG A 247 -0.52 -13.52 -4.60
C ARG A 247 -1.99 -13.93 -4.35
N ARG A 248 -2.53 -13.86 -3.13
CA ARG A 248 -3.83 -14.47 -2.77
C ARG A 248 -4.68 -13.67 -1.78
N ARG A 249 -4.84 -12.35 -1.95
CA ARG A 249 -5.81 -11.56 -1.17
C ARG A 249 -6.94 -11.01 -2.03
N THR A 250 -8.12 -10.90 -1.42
CA THR A 250 -9.35 -10.37 -2.01
C THR A 250 -9.30 -8.85 -2.16
N ALA A 251 -10.00 -8.25 -3.15
CA ALA A 251 -9.95 -6.81 -3.42
C ALA A 251 -10.31 -5.91 -2.21
N ALA A 252 -11.14 -6.41 -1.29
CA ALA A 252 -11.47 -5.73 -0.04
C ALA A 252 -10.30 -5.73 0.98
N GLU A 253 -9.57 -6.85 1.12
CA GLU A 253 -8.40 -6.93 2.01
C GLU A 253 -7.25 -6.04 1.52
N ILE A 254 -7.14 -5.89 0.21
CA ILE A 254 -6.20 -4.99 -0.47
C ILE A 254 -6.54 -3.52 -0.17
N ARG A 255 -7.83 -3.16 -0.12
CA ARG A 255 -8.32 -1.83 0.25
C ARG A 255 -7.98 -1.48 1.71
N ASP A 256 -8.25 -2.39 2.64
CA ASP A 256 -7.98 -2.16 4.07
C ASP A 256 -6.47 -2.02 4.35
N GLU A 257 -5.65 -2.81 3.68
CA GLU A 257 -4.19 -2.73 3.78
C GLU A 257 -3.64 -1.41 3.20
N PHE A 258 -4.21 -0.93 2.09
CA PHE A 258 -3.89 0.36 1.51
C PHE A 258 -4.24 1.53 2.45
N GLU A 259 -5.45 1.52 3.01
CA GLU A 259 -5.90 2.55 3.96
C GLU A 259 -5.01 2.58 5.23
N ARG A 260 -4.58 1.39 5.70
CA ARG A 260 -3.66 1.27 6.82
C ARG A 260 -2.29 1.88 6.50
N LEU A 261 -1.71 1.56 5.34
CA LEU A 261 -0.42 2.09 4.90
C LEU A 261 -0.46 3.62 4.67
N GLN A 262 -1.59 4.14 4.17
CA GLN A 262 -1.82 5.58 4.02
C GLN A 262 -1.79 6.30 5.37
N ARG A 263 -2.56 5.84 6.36
CA ARG A 263 -2.57 6.45 7.71
C ARG A 263 -1.18 6.42 8.35
N GLU A 264 -0.46 5.31 8.22
CA GLU A 264 0.89 5.20 8.78
C GLU A 264 1.87 6.17 8.09
N ARG A 265 1.74 6.38 6.78
CA ARG A 265 2.55 7.34 6.03
C ARG A 265 2.19 8.79 6.38
N GLU A 266 0.91 9.10 6.58
CA GLU A 266 0.44 10.41 7.04
C GLU A 266 0.92 10.72 8.45
N GLU A 267 0.85 9.76 9.37
CA GLU A 267 1.42 9.88 10.71
C GLU A 267 2.93 10.09 10.66
N ARG A 268 3.67 9.32 9.84
CA ARG A 268 5.12 9.54 9.64
C ARG A 268 5.40 10.92 9.04
N ARG A 269 4.58 11.38 8.09
CA ARG A 269 4.72 12.71 7.46
C ARG A 269 4.45 13.82 8.47
N LEU A 270 3.46 13.67 9.35
CA LEU A 270 3.18 14.59 10.45
C LEU A 270 4.32 14.59 11.48
N GLN A 271 4.83 13.41 11.87
CA GLN A 271 6.00 13.27 12.74
C GLN A 271 7.29 13.85 12.12
N GLN A 272 7.41 13.87 10.79
CA GLN A 272 8.52 14.53 10.09
C GLN A 272 8.42 16.06 10.08
N ARG A 273 7.21 16.65 10.21
CA ARG A 273 7.03 18.11 10.23
C ARG A 273 7.60 18.77 11.47
N THR A 274 7.51 18.07 12.60
CA THR A 274 8.18 18.46 13.84
C THR A 274 8.71 17.18 14.47
N ASN A 275 10.04 17.06 14.57
CA ASN A 275 10.69 15.94 15.27
C ASN A 275 11.13 16.40 16.67
N PRO A 276 10.19 16.54 17.64
CA PRO A 276 10.54 17.00 18.97
C PRO A 276 11.38 15.94 19.66
N LYS A 277 12.61 16.28 20.03
CA LYS A 277 13.47 15.44 20.87
C LYS A 277 13.51 16.05 22.25
N GLY A 278 13.28 15.23 23.27
CA GLY A 278 13.28 15.65 24.67
C GLY A 278 14.20 14.78 25.50
N THR A 279 14.94 15.36 26.43
CA THR A 279 15.67 14.63 27.47
C THR A 279 15.30 15.20 28.83
N ILE A 280 14.80 14.35 29.71
CA ILE A 280 14.50 14.69 31.10
C ILE A 280 15.44 13.87 31.97
N SER A 281 16.23 14.54 32.78
CA SER A 281 17.19 13.93 33.70
C SER A 281 16.89 14.38 35.12
N VAL A 282 16.76 13.43 36.04
CA VAL A 282 16.56 13.70 37.48
C VAL A 282 17.63 12.94 38.24
N GLY A 283 18.61 13.68 38.78
CA GLY A 283 19.67 13.13 39.61
C GLY A 283 19.21 13.00 41.05
N ILE A 284 19.31 11.78 41.56
CA ILE A 284 18.86 11.40 42.89
C ILE A 284 20.11 11.09 43.71
N ASP A 285 20.21 11.72 44.88
CA ASP A 285 21.22 11.40 45.87
C ASP A 285 20.59 10.50 46.93
N ALA A 286 21.12 9.30 47.04
CA ALA A 286 20.66 8.28 47.98
C ALA A 286 21.80 7.81 48.88
N THR A 287 22.81 8.66 49.08
CA THR A 287 24.01 8.37 49.89
C THR A 287 23.66 8.02 51.33
N GLU A 288 22.66 8.70 51.93
CA GLU A 288 22.21 8.47 53.31
C GLU A 288 21.64 7.05 53.56
N LEU A 289 21.30 6.30 52.49
CA LEU A 289 20.89 4.89 52.61
C LEU A 289 22.06 3.94 52.93
N PHE A 290 23.29 4.33 52.59
CA PHE A 290 24.47 3.47 52.65
C PHE A 290 25.60 4.03 53.52
N ASP A 291 25.72 5.35 53.57
CA ASP A 291 26.69 6.07 54.38
C ASP A 291 25.90 7.03 55.29
N ARG A 292 25.55 6.55 56.48
CA ARG A 292 25.02 7.44 57.52
C ARG A 292 26.23 8.15 58.10
N TYR A 293 26.31 9.47 57.90
CA TYR A 293 27.30 10.26 58.60
C TYR A 293 27.04 10.08 60.10
N ASP A 294 27.94 9.39 60.79
CA ASP A 294 28.03 9.43 62.24
C ASP A 294 28.46 10.87 62.60
N GLU A 295 27.51 11.80 62.62
CA GLU A 295 27.76 13.10 63.26
C GLU A 295 27.88 12.84 64.76
N ASP A 296 29.09 12.97 65.29
CA ASP A 296 29.47 12.85 66.71
C ASP A 296 28.79 13.91 67.63
N PHE A 297 27.62 14.44 67.29
CA PHE A 297 26.86 15.37 68.11
C PHE A 297 25.56 14.74 68.61
N GLU A 298 25.58 14.39 69.90
CA GLU A 298 24.46 14.06 70.79
C GLU A 298 23.34 13.20 70.19
N ASP A 299 23.40 11.90 70.53
CA ASP A 299 22.34 10.92 70.41
C ASP A 299 20.97 11.47 70.85
N LEU A 300 20.20 12.03 69.92
CA LEU A 300 18.75 12.10 70.04
C LEU A 300 18.17 10.78 69.52
N PRO A 301 17.55 9.94 70.38
CA PRO A 301 16.95 8.69 69.97
C PRO A 301 15.65 9.00 69.20
N GLY A 302 15.76 9.13 67.88
CA GLY A 302 14.61 9.37 67.00
C GLY A 302 14.92 9.91 65.60
N SER A 303 16.17 9.86 65.13
CA SER A 303 16.56 10.44 63.84
C SER A 303 16.03 9.62 62.65
N GLY A 304 15.07 10.24 61.95
CA GLY A 304 14.74 10.17 60.52
C GLY A 304 14.70 8.83 59.77
N LEU A 305 13.63 8.60 59.00
CA LEU A 305 13.78 7.80 57.78
C LEU A 305 14.84 8.48 56.89
N PRO A 306 15.76 7.72 56.26
CA PRO A 306 16.79 8.30 55.40
C PRO A 306 16.16 9.15 54.29
N GLN A 307 16.68 10.35 54.09
CA GLN A 307 16.15 11.31 53.12
C GLN A 307 16.82 11.10 51.77
N ILE A 308 15.99 10.87 50.75
CA ILE A 308 16.43 10.80 49.36
C ILE A 308 16.27 12.19 48.78
N GLU A 309 17.38 12.81 48.37
CA GLU A 309 17.38 14.17 47.84
C GLU A 309 17.48 14.20 46.32
N ILE A 310 16.92 15.25 45.71
CA ILE A 310 17.11 15.52 44.29
C ILE A 310 18.21 16.56 44.16
N ASN A 311 19.44 16.10 43.89
CA ASN A 311 20.62 16.98 43.74
C ASN A 311 20.55 17.82 42.46
N ARG A 312 20.01 17.26 41.37
CA ARG A 312 19.92 17.97 40.08
C ARG A 312 18.72 17.58 39.23
N MET A 313 18.18 18.53 38.47
CA MET A 313 17.19 18.30 37.43
C MET A 313 17.66 18.95 36.13
N HIS A 314 17.56 18.24 35.01
CA HIS A 314 17.91 18.78 33.70
C HIS A 314 16.88 18.38 32.66
N ILE A 315 16.24 19.36 32.03
CA ILE A 315 15.27 19.19 30.96
C ILE A 315 15.84 19.85 29.71
N SER A 316 16.01 19.12 28.63
CA SER A 316 16.31 19.69 27.31
C SER A 316 15.26 19.27 26.29
N GLN A 317 14.84 20.21 25.45
CA GLN A 317 13.89 19.99 24.38
C GLN A 317 14.39 20.66 23.12
N SER A 318 14.28 19.99 21.99
CA SER A 318 14.62 20.54 20.68
C SER A 318 13.56 20.17 19.65
N ILE A 319 13.15 21.13 18.85
CA ILE A 319 12.21 20.97 17.74
C ILE A 319 12.95 21.34 16.46
N GLU A 320 13.01 20.40 15.53
CA GLU A 320 13.52 20.61 14.18
C GLU A 320 12.32 20.83 13.25
N ALA A 321 12.28 22.00 12.59
CA ALA A 321 11.21 22.42 11.68
C ALA A 321 11.81 22.70 10.28
N PRO A 322 11.55 21.85 9.27
CA PRO A 322 11.99 22.10 7.91
C PRO A 322 11.17 23.26 7.31
N LEU A 323 11.82 24.38 7.00
CA LEU A 323 11.17 25.55 6.40
C LEU A 323 11.05 25.40 4.88
N THR A 324 12.11 24.88 4.25
CA THR A 324 12.16 24.60 2.80
C THR A 324 12.86 23.24 2.58
N ALA A 325 12.98 22.81 1.32
CA ALA A 325 13.72 21.58 0.99
C ALA A 325 15.21 21.65 1.37
N THR A 326 15.77 22.85 1.54
CA THR A 326 17.18 23.08 1.89
C THR A 326 17.38 23.68 3.28
N ASP A 327 16.40 24.42 3.80
CA ASP A 327 16.54 25.18 5.03
C ASP A 327 15.72 24.56 6.18
N THR A 328 16.34 24.38 7.33
CA THR A 328 15.74 23.83 8.55
C THR A 328 16.02 24.76 9.71
N ALA A 329 14.96 25.18 10.41
CA ALA A 329 15.07 25.90 11.67
C ALA A 329 15.05 24.90 12.82
N ILE A 330 15.91 25.13 13.82
CA ILE A 330 16.00 24.31 15.02
C ILE A 330 15.82 25.23 16.20
N LEU A 331 14.80 24.97 17.01
CA LEU A 331 14.61 25.66 18.29
C LEU A 331 14.89 24.67 19.39
N SER A 332 15.78 25.01 20.30
CA SER A 332 16.11 24.17 21.45
C SER A 332 16.15 24.99 22.73
N GLY A 333 15.75 24.38 23.83
CA GLY A 333 15.86 24.94 25.17
C GLY A 333 16.39 23.89 26.11
N SER A 334 17.26 24.31 27.03
CA SER A 334 17.71 23.48 28.14
C SER A 334 17.55 24.25 29.45
N LEU A 335 16.98 23.59 30.44
CA LEU A 335 16.86 24.06 31.80
C LEU A 335 17.60 23.08 32.70
N SER A 336 18.51 23.57 33.52
CA SER A 336 19.22 22.77 34.50
C SER A 336 19.17 23.43 35.87
N THR A 337 18.86 22.66 36.90
CA THR A 337 19.00 23.05 38.29
C THR A 337 19.97 22.09 38.97
N GLN A 338 20.90 22.61 39.74
CA GLN A 338 21.84 21.82 40.55
C GLN A 338 22.05 22.53 41.88
N ASN A 339 21.80 21.82 42.99
CA ASN A 339 21.99 22.34 44.35
C ASN A 339 21.36 23.73 44.57
N GLY A 340 20.09 23.90 44.15
CA GLY A 340 19.35 25.16 44.29
C GLY A 340 19.67 26.24 43.25
N ASN A 341 20.77 26.12 42.50
CA ASN A 341 21.12 27.05 41.43
C ASN A 341 20.54 26.57 40.09
N GLY A 342 19.62 27.36 39.55
CA GLY A 342 19.00 27.12 38.25
C GLY A 342 19.62 27.97 37.14
N GLY A 343 19.66 27.42 35.94
CA GLY A 343 20.02 28.13 34.73
C GLY A 343 19.28 27.57 33.52
N GLY A 344 18.77 28.48 32.69
CA GLY A 344 18.15 28.15 31.41
C GLY A 344 18.98 28.68 30.24
N SER A 345 18.92 28.00 29.11
CA SER A 345 19.35 28.52 27.82
C SER A 345 18.36 28.15 26.73
N ILE A 346 18.22 29.07 25.78
CA ILE A 346 17.43 28.89 24.56
C ILE A 346 18.38 29.13 23.40
N ASN A 347 18.42 28.18 22.48
CA ASN A 347 19.23 28.24 21.26
C ASN A 347 18.33 28.09 20.04
N PHE A 348 18.46 29.03 19.12
CA PHE A 348 17.85 28.99 17.80
C PHE A 348 18.95 28.77 16.76
N ALA A 349 18.76 27.82 15.86
CA ALA A 349 19.71 27.54 14.79
C ALA A 349 19.04 27.48 13.42
N LEU A 350 19.69 28.05 12.42
CA LEU A 350 19.29 28.00 11.02
C LEU A 350 20.28 27.15 10.24
N ARG A 351 19.85 25.94 9.85
CA ARG A 351 20.62 25.04 9.02
C ARG A 351 20.22 25.21 7.56
N ARG A 352 21.21 25.36 6.67
CA ARG A 352 21.05 25.38 5.22
C ARG A 352 21.92 24.30 4.59
N VAL A 353 21.29 23.42 3.81
CA VAL A 353 21.98 22.47 2.93
C VAL A 353 22.50 23.24 1.73
N THR A 354 23.83 23.41 1.65
CA THR A 354 24.48 24.18 0.57
C THR A 354 24.82 23.32 -0.64
N SER A 355 24.99 22.01 -0.45
CA SER A 355 25.30 21.05 -1.50
C SER A 355 24.87 19.64 -1.08
N ALA A 356 24.73 18.72 -2.04
CA ALA A 356 24.55 17.29 -1.75
C ALA A 356 25.66 16.71 -0.84
N LYS A 357 26.82 17.38 -0.75
CA LYS A 357 27.97 16.96 0.06
C LYS A 357 28.16 17.75 1.36
N GLY A 358 27.31 18.72 1.69
CA GLY A 358 27.55 19.56 2.87
C GLY A 358 26.41 20.51 3.25
N TRP A 359 26.47 20.98 4.50
CA TRP A 359 25.52 21.93 5.07
C TRP A 359 26.23 22.88 6.04
N GLY A 360 25.65 24.07 6.20
CA GLY A 360 26.06 25.06 7.20
C GLY A 360 24.91 25.35 8.16
N GLU A 361 25.22 25.68 9.40
CA GLU A 361 24.27 25.97 10.46
C GLU A 361 24.75 27.17 11.27
N LEU A 362 23.90 28.19 11.37
CA LEU A 362 24.12 29.38 12.19
C LEU A 362 23.35 29.21 13.49
N GLU A 363 24.02 29.34 14.62
CA GLU A 363 23.46 29.16 15.96
C GLU A 363 23.44 30.48 16.71
N PHE A 364 22.31 30.80 17.34
CA PHE A 364 22.09 31.96 18.18
C PHE A 364 21.52 31.47 19.50
N GLY A 365 22.28 31.61 20.58
CA GLY A 365 21.88 31.20 21.91
C GLY A 365 21.82 32.36 22.88
N ALA A 366 20.96 32.25 23.87
CA ALA A 366 20.98 33.11 25.05
C ALA A 366 20.63 32.28 26.28
N GLY A 367 21.33 32.50 27.39
CA GLY A 367 21.03 31.83 28.65
C GLY A 367 21.69 32.49 29.85
N ASP A 368 21.13 32.26 31.04
CA ASP A 368 21.50 32.99 32.26
C ASP A 368 22.97 32.78 32.66
N LEU A 369 23.49 31.56 32.52
CA LEU A 369 24.90 31.27 32.83
C LEU A 369 25.85 31.48 31.65
N GLN A 370 25.34 31.44 30.42
CA GLN A 370 26.17 31.37 29.22
C GLN A 370 26.20 32.68 28.43
N GLY A 371 25.30 33.63 28.69
CA GLY A 371 25.15 34.86 27.92
C GLY A 371 24.82 34.60 26.44
N PRO A 372 24.86 35.62 25.58
CA PRO A 372 24.66 35.45 24.16
C PRO A 372 25.74 34.56 23.51
N LEU A 373 25.32 33.59 22.70
CA LEU A 373 26.17 32.67 21.95
C LEU A 373 25.92 32.87 20.46
N PHE A 374 27.00 33.04 19.69
CA PHE A 374 26.97 33.00 18.23
C PHE A 374 27.82 31.84 17.73
N GLY A 375 27.22 30.90 17.02
CA GLY A 375 27.90 29.72 16.49
C GLY A 375 27.78 29.63 14.98
N LEU A 376 28.84 29.16 14.32
CA LEU A 376 28.83 28.73 12.94
C LEU A 376 29.32 27.29 12.90
N LYS A 377 28.45 26.38 12.47
CA LYS A 377 28.74 24.97 12.26
C LYS A 377 28.73 24.65 10.78
N VAL A 378 29.77 24.00 10.29
CA VAL A 378 29.93 23.62 8.89
C VAL A 378 30.24 22.14 8.82
N PHE A 379 29.48 21.41 8.01
CA PHE A 379 29.67 20.01 7.72
C PHE A 379 29.95 19.82 6.24
N ARG A 380 30.97 19.01 5.91
CA ARG A 380 31.31 18.68 4.54
C ARG A 380 31.91 17.28 4.40
N ASN A 381 31.41 16.53 3.42
CA ASN A 381 32.03 15.29 2.96
C ASN A 381 33.23 15.64 2.08
N LEU A 382 34.44 15.33 2.56
CA LEU A 382 35.69 15.57 1.84
C LEU A 382 35.92 14.49 0.77
N THR A 383 35.64 13.23 1.11
CA THR A 383 35.66 12.07 0.20
C THR A 383 34.51 11.13 0.56
N ALA A 384 34.25 10.10 -0.26
CA ALA A 384 33.19 9.11 0.02
C ALA A 384 33.36 8.37 1.36
N LYS A 385 34.56 8.39 1.95
CA LYS A 385 34.89 7.73 3.21
C LYS A 385 35.26 8.70 4.34
N CYS A 386 35.26 10.01 4.10
CA CYS A 386 35.75 11.00 5.07
C CYS A 386 34.86 12.23 5.10
N PHE A 387 34.42 12.62 6.29
CA PHE A 387 33.69 13.84 6.50
C PHE A 387 34.34 14.68 7.60
N PHE A 388 34.10 15.97 7.52
CA PHE A 388 34.68 16.96 8.40
C PHE A 388 33.58 17.91 8.88
N THR A 389 33.60 18.20 10.18
CA THR A 389 32.68 19.15 10.81
C THR A 389 33.48 20.15 11.62
N THR A 390 33.24 21.43 11.42
CA THR A 390 33.82 22.50 12.24
C THR A 390 32.72 23.33 12.86
N HIS A 391 32.86 23.63 14.14
CA HIS A 391 31.98 24.49 14.91
C HIS A 391 32.81 25.59 15.54
N CYS A 392 32.62 26.82 15.08
CA CYS A 392 33.20 28.01 15.67
C CYS A 392 32.12 28.68 16.51
N ALA A 393 32.39 28.98 17.76
CA ALA A 393 31.44 29.61 18.67
C ALA A 393 32.09 30.79 19.41
N LEU A 394 31.34 31.88 19.54
CA LEU A 394 31.70 33.05 20.33
C LEU A 394 30.65 33.20 21.42
N GLN A 395 31.11 33.12 22.67
CA GLN A 395 30.26 33.26 23.85
C GLN A 395 30.55 34.61 24.53
N PHE A 396 29.52 35.43 24.71
CA PHE A 396 29.63 36.74 25.34
C PHE A 396 29.17 36.63 26.79
N SER A 397 30.12 36.67 27.73
CA SER A 397 29.84 36.63 29.17
C SER A 397 30.22 37.97 29.81
N SER A 398 29.75 38.22 31.04
CA SER A 398 30.16 39.38 31.84
C SER A 398 31.68 39.43 32.09
N GLN A 399 32.36 38.28 32.00
CA GLN A 399 33.81 38.16 32.11
C GLN A 399 34.56 38.31 30.77
N GLY A 400 33.88 38.68 29.69
CA GLY A 400 34.45 38.92 28.36
C GLY A 400 34.00 37.92 27.29
N VAL A 401 34.60 38.03 26.10
CA VAL A 401 34.32 37.18 24.94
C VAL A 401 35.16 35.91 25.02
N ARG A 402 34.51 34.75 24.97
CA ARG A 402 35.16 33.44 25.02
C ARG A 402 35.02 32.74 23.66
N PRO A 403 36.10 32.70 22.84
CA PRO A 403 36.08 31.98 21.59
C PRO A 403 36.26 30.47 21.82
N GLY A 404 35.57 29.67 21.01
CA GLY A 404 35.69 28.23 20.97
C GLY A 404 35.70 27.72 19.53
N LEU A 405 36.55 26.74 19.25
CA LEU A 405 36.62 26.05 17.97
C LEU A 405 36.62 24.54 18.23
N THR A 406 35.60 23.84 17.74
CA THR A 406 35.54 22.38 17.76
C THR A 406 35.58 21.85 16.35
N THR A 407 36.56 21.00 16.06
CA THR A 407 36.75 20.40 14.74
C THR A 407 36.71 18.88 14.88
N VAL A 408 35.89 18.22 14.08
CA VAL A 408 35.73 16.76 14.04
C VAL A 408 36.06 16.26 12.63
N LEU A 409 37.07 15.42 12.53
CA LEU A 409 37.40 14.66 11.33
C LEU A 409 37.00 13.20 11.55
N ALA A 410 36.15 12.66 10.69
CA ALA A 410 35.71 11.28 10.77
C ALA A 410 36.02 10.53 9.48
N ARG A 411 36.51 9.31 9.59
CA ARG A 411 36.90 8.46 8.47
C ARG A 411 36.41 7.04 8.65
N HIS A 412 35.76 6.51 7.61
CA HIS A 412 35.50 5.09 7.47
C HIS A 412 36.83 4.35 7.21
N LEU A 413 37.27 3.56 8.19
CA LEU A 413 38.44 2.70 8.07
C LEU A 413 38.08 1.36 7.40
N ASP A 414 36.86 0.89 7.64
CA ASP A 414 36.27 -0.34 7.08
C ASP A 414 34.74 -0.16 7.01
N LYS A 415 34.00 -1.09 6.39
CA LYS A 415 32.52 -1.07 6.32
C LYS A 415 31.87 -0.92 7.70
N ASN A 416 32.48 -1.53 8.71
CA ASN A 416 31.96 -1.61 10.07
C ASN A 416 32.76 -0.76 11.07
N THR A 417 33.78 -0.01 10.63
CA THR A 417 34.68 0.73 11.53
C THR A 417 34.82 2.18 11.12
N MET A 418 34.55 3.08 12.06
CA MET A 418 34.70 4.52 11.91
C MET A 418 35.70 5.07 12.92
N GLY A 419 36.71 5.78 12.43
CA GLY A 419 37.63 6.55 13.26
C GLY A 419 37.19 8.01 13.34
N TYR A 420 37.34 8.61 14.51
CA TYR A 420 37.06 10.03 14.77
C TYR A 420 38.27 10.67 15.44
N ILE A 421 38.59 11.87 14.98
CA ILE A 421 39.53 12.78 15.64
C ILE A 421 38.76 14.06 15.89
N GLN A 422 38.57 14.41 17.16
CA GLN A 422 37.92 15.63 17.59
C GLN A 422 38.93 16.51 18.32
N TRP A 423 39.12 17.73 17.84
CA TRP A 423 39.93 18.74 18.48
C TRP A 423 39.04 19.88 18.96
N ARG A 424 39.11 20.19 20.26
CA ARG A 424 38.41 21.28 20.92
C ARG A 424 39.44 22.29 21.38
N TRP A 425 39.30 23.53 20.95
CA TRP A 425 40.08 24.68 21.35
C TRP A 425 39.15 25.71 22.01
N GLY A 426 39.58 26.31 23.11
CA GLY A 426 38.79 27.24 23.92
C GLY A 426 38.85 26.88 25.41
N ILE A 427 37.76 27.17 26.14
CA ILE A 427 37.68 27.03 27.62
C ILE A 427 38.03 25.62 28.11
N GLN A 428 37.62 24.59 27.36
CA GLN A 428 37.99 23.19 27.61
C GLN A 428 38.72 22.66 26.39
N SER A 429 40.04 22.85 26.39
CA SER A 429 40.90 22.37 25.31
C SER A 429 41.17 20.87 25.48
N ALA A 430 40.78 20.10 24.47
CA ALA A 430 40.92 18.64 24.48
C ALA A 430 41.03 18.07 23.05
N MET A 431 41.81 17.01 22.91
CA MET A 431 41.89 16.18 21.72
C MET A 431 41.33 14.79 22.05
N ASN A 432 40.32 14.35 21.31
CA ASN A 432 39.71 13.03 21.46
C ASN A 432 39.90 12.22 20.18
N THR A 433 40.61 11.11 20.30
CA THR A 433 40.80 10.13 19.23
C THR A 433 39.98 8.90 19.57
N SER A 434 39.01 8.52 18.74
CA SER A 434 38.18 7.35 18.99
C SER A 434 37.99 6.47 17.77
N ILE A 435 37.85 5.17 18.01
CA ILE A 435 37.56 4.15 17.02
C ILE A 435 36.29 3.44 17.47
N VAL A 436 35.27 3.46 16.60
CA VAL A 436 33.99 2.80 16.82
C VAL A 436 33.85 1.69 15.79
N ARG A 437 33.69 0.46 16.25
CA ARG A 437 33.41 -0.71 15.42
C ARG A 437 32.01 -1.22 15.72
N ASP A 438 31.11 -1.11 14.75
CA ASP A 438 29.73 -1.57 14.88
C ASP A 438 29.48 -2.77 13.97
N THR A 439 29.06 -3.88 14.57
CA THR A 439 28.70 -5.11 13.87
C THR A 439 27.26 -5.50 14.21
N LYS A 440 26.74 -6.55 13.56
CA LYS A 440 25.39 -7.07 13.85
C LYS A 440 25.27 -7.57 15.29
N THR A 441 26.34 -8.10 15.87
CA THR A 441 26.34 -8.77 17.19
C THR A 441 27.04 -7.97 18.28
N SER A 442 27.88 -6.99 17.93
CA SER A 442 28.62 -6.21 18.91
C SER A 442 28.84 -4.77 18.49
N HIS A 443 28.96 -3.89 19.47
CA HIS A 443 29.32 -2.50 19.31
C HIS A 443 30.49 -2.20 20.25
N MET A 444 31.65 -1.86 19.69
CA MET A 444 32.88 -1.61 20.43
C MET A 444 33.36 -0.18 20.19
N THR A 445 33.69 0.53 21.25
CA THR A 445 34.21 1.90 21.21
C THR A 445 35.48 1.98 22.03
N MET A 446 36.57 2.40 21.40
CA MET A 446 37.83 2.74 22.05
C MET A 446 38.05 4.24 21.88
N ALA A 447 38.31 4.97 22.96
CA ALA A 447 38.54 6.41 22.92
C ALA A 447 39.70 6.81 23.82
N LEU A 448 40.53 7.72 23.33
CA LEU A 448 41.60 8.37 24.06
C LEU A 448 41.34 9.87 24.03
N GLN A 449 41.03 10.46 25.19
CA GLN A 449 40.89 11.89 25.36
C GLN A 449 42.13 12.43 26.10
N LEU A 450 42.81 13.38 25.48
CA LEU A 450 43.91 14.15 26.04
C LEU A 450 43.45 15.60 26.17
N GLY A 451 43.26 16.09 27.39
CA GLY A 451 42.74 17.43 27.62
C GLY A 451 42.91 17.89 29.06
N ILE A 452 42.76 19.20 29.25
CA ILE A 452 42.82 19.85 30.55
C ILE A 452 41.39 20.27 30.92
N PRO A 453 40.85 19.81 32.07
CA PRO A 453 41.51 19.03 33.12
C PRO A 453 41.52 17.51 32.90
N HIS A 454 40.62 16.95 32.08
CA HIS A 454 40.42 15.49 32.01
C HIS A 454 41.10 14.81 30.83
N SER A 455 42.09 13.96 31.16
CA SER A 455 42.67 12.98 30.24
C SER A 455 42.32 11.55 30.67
N PHE A 456 41.74 10.77 29.76
CA PHE A 456 41.32 9.39 30.03
C PHE A 456 41.34 8.51 28.76
N MET A 457 41.49 7.22 28.98
CA MET A 457 41.28 6.16 28.02
C MET A 457 39.98 5.42 28.37
N MET A 458 39.16 5.13 27.37
CA MET A 458 37.91 4.41 27.52
C MET A 458 37.85 3.24 26.55
N VAL A 459 37.48 2.07 27.06
CA VAL A 459 37.13 0.88 26.27
C VAL A 459 35.71 0.48 26.64
N SER A 460 34.81 0.49 25.67
CA SER A 460 33.41 0.12 25.83
C SER A 460 33.06 -1.00 24.86
N TYR A 461 32.48 -2.07 25.39
CA TYR A 461 32.03 -3.23 24.63
C TYR A 461 30.55 -3.48 24.93
N GLN A 462 29.75 -3.57 23.89
CA GLN A 462 28.34 -3.88 23.98
C GLN A 462 28.00 -5.07 23.10
N HIS A 463 27.43 -6.12 23.70
CA HIS A 463 26.92 -7.28 22.98
C HIS A 463 25.44 -7.08 22.64
N LYS A 464 25.04 -7.37 21.40
CA LYS A 464 23.67 -7.27 20.88
C LYS A 464 23.13 -8.68 20.66
N PHE A 465 22.14 -9.09 21.45
CA PHE A 465 21.45 -10.36 21.27
C PHE A 465 20.40 -10.22 20.15
N GLN A 466 20.34 -11.21 19.26
CA GLN A 466 19.34 -11.29 18.18
C GLN A 466 18.05 -11.97 18.64
N ASP A 467 17.64 -11.73 19.88
CA ASP A 467 16.37 -12.23 20.40
C ASP A 467 15.20 -11.35 19.92
N GLU A 468 13.98 -11.89 19.98
CA GLU A 468 12.72 -11.20 19.64
C GLU A 468 12.57 -9.85 20.37
N GLU A 469 13.20 -9.70 21.54
CA GLU A 469 13.17 -8.52 22.40
C GLU A 469 14.43 -7.63 22.34
N GLN A 470 15.39 -7.89 21.44
CA GLN A 470 16.58 -7.06 21.17
C GLN A 470 17.36 -6.62 22.43
N THR A 471 17.73 -7.56 23.30
CA THR A 471 18.53 -7.28 24.51
C THR A 471 19.96 -6.90 24.15
N ARG A 472 20.54 -5.92 24.85
CA ARG A 472 21.93 -5.48 24.67
C ARG A 472 22.64 -5.38 26.01
N VAL A 473 23.74 -6.09 26.18
CA VAL A 473 24.56 -6.05 27.40
C VAL A 473 25.76 -5.15 27.17
N LYS A 474 26.05 -4.24 28.10
CA LYS A 474 27.12 -3.25 28.03
C LYS A 474 28.14 -3.48 29.14
N GLY A 475 29.41 -3.41 28.80
CA GLY A 475 30.53 -3.27 29.74
C GLY A 475 31.46 -2.18 29.25
N SER A 476 31.85 -1.26 30.13
CA SER A 476 32.76 -0.16 29.81
C SER A 476 33.76 0.03 30.94
N ILE A 477 34.99 0.38 30.56
CA ILE A 477 36.06 0.73 31.48
C ILE A 477 36.61 2.07 31.03
N LYS A 478 36.66 3.03 31.94
CA LYS A 478 37.24 4.36 31.76
C LYS A 478 38.37 4.50 32.76
N ALA A 479 39.61 4.62 32.31
CA ALA A 479 40.78 4.80 33.16
C ALA A 479 41.46 6.11 32.77
N GLY A 480 41.66 7.03 33.71
CA GLY A 480 42.27 8.31 33.45
C GLY A 480 42.96 8.91 34.66
N PHE A 481 43.37 10.17 34.52
CA PHE A 481 44.07 10.90 35.58
C PHE A 481 43.24 11.03 36.87
N PHE A 482 41.91 11.07 36.73
CA PHE A 482 40.96 11.15 37.84
C PHE A 482 40.40 9.78 38.22
N GLY A 483 41.20 8.72 38.09
CA GLY A 483 40.84 7.37 38.53
C GLY A 483 40.19 6.49 37.47
N THR A 484 39.66 5.36 37.93
CA THR A 484 39.12 4.30 37.08
C THR A 484 37.67 4.04 37.41
N VAL A 485 36.82 4.03 36.38
CA VAL A 485 35.39 3.77 36.46
C VAL A 485 35.05 2.59 35.56
N VAL A 486 34.41 1.58 36.15
CA VAL A 486 33.86 0.42 35.48
C VAL A 486 32.35 0.58 35.42
N GLU A 487 31.78 0.51 34.23
CA GLU A 487 30.34 0.52 34.02
C GLU A 487 29.89 -0.81 33.44
N TYR A 488 28.83 -1.40 33.97
CA TYR A 488 28.21 -2.58 33.39
C TYR A 488 26.70 -2.46 33.48
N GLY A 489 25.99 -3.01 32.50
CA GLY A 489 24.56 -2.83 32.43
C GLY A 489 23.90 -3.60 31.30
N ALA A 490 22.58 -3.51 31.26
CA ALA A 490 21.77 -4.11 30.21
C ALA A 490 20.72 -3.12 29.73
N GLU A 491 20.45 -3.14 28.43
CA GLU A 491 19.34 -2.46 27.78
C GLU A 491 18.42 -3.51 27.16
N ARG A 492 17.11 -3.35 27.33
CA ARG A 492 16.10 -4.24 26.78
C ARG A 492 14.97 -3.43 26.17
N LYS A 493 14.49 -3.86 25.01
CA LYS A 493 13.33 -3.27 24.36
C LYS A 493 12.07 -3.83 25.02
N ILE A 494 11.29 -2.97 25.66
CA ILE A 494 10.05 -3.36 26.36
C ILE A 494 8.85 -3.28 25.42
N SER A 495 8.84 -2.29 24.52
CA SER A 495 7.75 -2.11 23.54
C SER A 495 8.33 -1.71 22.18
N ARG A 496 7.48 -1.60 21.16
CA ARG A 496 7.86 -1.11 19.82
C ARG A 496 8.62 0.22 19.85
N HIS A 497 8.29 1.10 20.80
CA HIS A 497 8.84 2.45 20.93
C HIS A 497 9.53 2.70 22.27
N SER A 498 9.76 1.67 23.10
CA SER A 498 10.30 1.86 24.46
C SER A 498 11.47 0.93 24.74
N VAL A 499 12.60 1.51 25.13
CA VAL A 499 13.82 0.80 25.52
C VAL A 499 14.21 1.23 26.93
N LEU A 500 14.31 0.26 27.84
CA LEU A 500 14.75 0.47 29.22
C LEU A 500 16.19 -0.02 29.36
N GLY A 501 17.03 0.74 30.05
CA GLY A 501 18.39 0.39 30.38
C GLY A 501 18.67 0.63 31.86
N ALA A 502 19.46 -0.26 32.44
CA ALA A 502 20.03 -0.08 33.77
C ALA A 502 21.53 -0.32 33.68
N THR A 503 22.31 0.65 34.13
CA THR A 503 23.77 0.60 34.12
C THR A 503 24.30 0.97 35.50
N VAL A 504 25.07 0.07 36.09
CA VAL A 504 25.80 0.31 37.34
C VAL A 504 27.19 0.85 36.99
N SER A 505 27.62 1.89 37.69
CA SER A 505 28.90 2.56 37.52
C SER A 505 29.63 2.50 38.86
N VAL A 506 30.83 1.92 38.87
CA VAL A 506 31.65 1.70 40.07
C VAL A 506 33.05 2.23 39.79
N GLY A 507 33.56 3.15 40.61
CA GLY A 507 34.92 3.64 40.43
C GLY A 507 35.30 4.81 41.31
N VAL A 508 36.59 5.05 41.45
CA VAL A 508 37.12 6.20 42.23
C VAL A 508 37.35 7.37 41.28
N PRO A 509 36.92 8.61 41.61
CA PRO A 509 36.30 9.06 42.86
C PRO A 509 34.76 9.03 42.88
N GLN A 510 34.09 8.54 41.82
CA GLN A 510 32.62 8.60 41.70
C GLN A 510 31.84 7.60 42.57
N GLY A 511 32.51 6.76 43.36
CA GLY A 511 31.90 5.71 44.16
C GLY A 511 31.02 4.75 43.36
N VAL A 512 29.81 4.51 43.84
CA VAL A 512 28.81 3.62 43.22
C VAL A 512 27.57 4.41 42.81
N SER A 513 27.19 4.33 41.54
CA SER A 513 25.96 4.93 41.03
C SER A 513 25.19 4.00 40.09
N LEU A 514 23.86 4.07 40.18
CA LEU A 514 22.93 3.34 39.33
C LEU A 514 22.28 4.32 38.33
N LYS A 515 22.46 4.07 37.04
CA LYS A 515 21.91 4.89 35.95
C LYS A 515 20.76 4.15 35.29
N ILE A 516 19.52 4.60 35.51
CA ILE A 516 18.33 4.08 34.84
C ILE A 516 17.99 4.98 33.65
N LYS A 517 17.82 4.39 32.46
CA LYS A 517 17.53 5.11 31.21
C LYS A 517 16.29 4.53 30.54
N LEU A 518 15.28 5.34 30.27
CA LEU A 518 14.10 4.96 29.50
C LEU A 518 14.00 5.83 28.26
N ASN A 519 14.22 5.24 27.09
CA ASN A 519 13.98 5.89 25.80
C ASN A 519 12.57 5.53 25.35
N ARG A 520 11.67 6.51 25.25
CA ARG A 520 10.31 6.33 24.74
C ARG A 520 10.10 7.24 23.53
N ALA A 521 9.99 6.64 22.34
CA ALA A 521 9.92 7.35 21.07
C ALA A 521 11.06 8.38 20.93
N SER A 522 10.75 9.67 20.86
CA SER A 522 11.72 10.77 20.77
C SER A 522 12.12 11.39 22.11
N GLN A 523 11.64 10.84 23.23
CA GLN A 523 11.94 11.32 24.58
C GLN A 523 12.85 10.35 25.33
N THR A 524 13.83 10.88 26.04
CA THR A 524 14.77 10.14 26.88
C THR A 524 14.59 10.56 28.34
N TYR A 525 14.21 9.63 29.20
CA TYR A 525 14.20 9.83 30.64
C TYR A 525 15.46 9.20 31.25
N PHE A 526 16.18 9.94 32.08
CA PHE A 526 17.45 9.52 32.65
C PHE A 526 17.48 9.79 34.16
N PHE A 527 17.64 8.73 34.94
CA PHE A 527 17.66 8.79 36.41
C PHE A 527 18.99 8.27 36.92
N PRO A 528 20.02 9.12 37.03
CA PRO A 528 21.25 8.79 37.72
C PRO A 528 21.02 8.86 39.24
N ILE A 529 21.10 7.71 39.89
CA ILE A 529 20.97 7.52 41.33
C ILE A 529 22.38 7.33 41.89
N HIS A 530 22.84 8.29 42.69
CA HIS A 530 24.10 8.20 43.40
C HIS A 530 23.88 7.47 44.72
N LEU A 531 24.66 6.43 45.02
CA LEU A 531 24.42 5.57 46.19
C LEU A 531 25.48 5.75 47.29
N THR A 532 26.72 6.03 46.93
CA THR A 532 27.83 6.22 47.89
C THR A 532 29.05 6.75 47.15
N ASP A 533 29.86 7.58 47.81
CA ASP A 533 31.17 8.03 47.31
C ASP A 533 32.27 6.99 47.52
N GLN A 534 32.07 6.08 48.48
CA GLN A 534 32.99 4.98 48.77
C GLN A 534 32.65 3.71 47.98
N LEU A 535 33.66 2.87 47.74
CA LEU A 535 33.47 1.56 47.09
C LEU A 535 32.92 0.54 48.09
N LEU A 536 31.61 0.60 48.34
CA LEU A 536 30.92 -0.34 49.23
C LEU A 536 30.33 -1.53 48.44
N PRO A 537 30.70 -2.79 48.77
CA PRO A 537 30.14 -3.98 48.13
C PRO A 537 28.62 -4.09 48.28
N SER A 538 28.08 -3.63 49.41
CA SER A 538 26.63 -3.58 49.67
C SER A 538 25.92 -2.68 48.66
N ALA A 539 26.42 -1.48 48.41
CA ALA A 539 25.86 -0.57 47.42
C ALA A 539 25.90 -1.18 46.00
N VAL A 540 26.98 -1.87 45.63
CA VAL A 540 27.08 -2.59 44.34
C VAL A 540 26.04 -3.72 44.25
N PHE A 541 25.84 -4.48 45.33
CA PHE A 541 24.83 -5.54 45.39
C PHE A 541 23.42 -4.99 45.18
N TYR A 542 23.04 -3.91 45.87
CA TYR A 542 21.71 -3.32 45.71
C TYR A 542 21.53 -2.60 44.36
N ALA A 543 22.59 -1.97 43.83
CA ALA A 543 22.58 -1.36 42.50
C ALA A 543 22.34 -2.39 41.39
N THR A 544 22.74 -3.64 41.59
CA THR A 544 22.59 -4.72 40.60
C THR A 544 21.30 -5.51 40.76
N ILE A 545 21.05 -6.00 41.97
CA ILE A 545 19.93 -6.91 42.23
C ILE A 545 18.63 -6.14 42.38
N GLY A 546 18.65 -4.95 42.97
CA GLY A 546 17.47 -4.10 43.16
C GLY A 546 16.70 -3.87 41.86
N PRO A 547 17.32 -3.31 40.80
CA PRO A 547 16.66 -3.09 39.52
C PRO A 547 16.18 -4.38 38.85
N LEU A 548 16.89 -5.50 39.02
CA LEU A 548 16.50 -6.79 38.45
C LEU A 548 15.22 -7.31 39.10
N VAL A 549 15.14 -7.29 40.44
CA VAL A 549 13.96 -7.72 41.20
C VAL A 549 12.77 -6.82 40.90
N ILE A 550 12.97 -5.50 40.88
CA ILE A 550 11.94 -4.52 40.52
C ILE A 550 11.43 -4.77 39.10
N TYR A 551 12.33 -5.02 38.15
CA TYR A 551 11.97 -5.34 36.77
C TYR A 551 11.13 -6.63 36.67
N VAL A 552 11.54 -7.72 37.33
CA VAL A 552 10.79 -8.98 37.33
C VAL A 552 9.40 -8.80 37.95
N ALA A 553 9.31 -8.07 39.07
CA ALA A 553 8.05 -7.75 39.73
C ALA A 553 7.13 -6.90 38.83
N MET A 554 7.64 -5.78 38.29
CA MET A 554 6.90 -4.93 37.35
C MET A 554 6.46 -5.69 36.10
N HIS A 555 7.34 -6.54 35.56
CA HIS A 555 7.02 -7.30 34.36
C HIS A 555 5.89 -8.30 34.59
N ARG A 556 5.89 -9.01 35.73
CA ARG A 556 4.83 -9.97 36.06
C ARG A 556 3.53 -9.30 36.50
N LEU A 557 3.60 -8.26 37.33
CA LEU A 557 2.42 -7.66 37.98
C LEU A 557 1.75 -6.57 37.14
N ILE A 558 2.50 -5.86 36.29
CA ILE A 558 1.99 -4.68 35.56
C ILE A 558 2.06 -4.89 34.04
N ILE A 559 3.25 -5.20 33.51
CA ILE A 559 3.47 -5.21 32.05
C ILE A 559 2.71 -6.37 31.38
N LYS A 560 2.84 -7.60 31.87
CA LYS A 560 2.14 -8.76 31.30
C LYS A 560 0.61 -8.61 31.31
N PRO A 561 -0.07 -8.25 32.42
CA PRO A 561 -1.53 -8.09 32.39
C PRO A 561 -1.95 -6.95 31.48
N TYR A 562 -1.22 -5.83 31.45
CA TYR A 562 -1.49 -4.73 30.53
C TYR A 562 -1.38 -5.14 29.06
N LEU A 563 -0.31 -5.83 28.68
CA LEU A 563 -0.13 -6.31 27.30
C LEU A 563 -1.20 -7.33 26.89
N ARG A 564 -1.66 -8.18 27.82
CA ARG A 564 -2.77 -9.11 27.58
C ARG A 564 -4.08 -8.37 27.35
N ALA A 565 -4.42 -7.42 28.23
CA ALA A 565 -5.62 -6.60 28.09
C ALA A 565 -5.60 -5.77 26.79
N GLN A 566 -4.43 -5.28 26.36
CA GLN A 566 -4.31 -4.55 25.12
C GLN A 566 -4.49 -5.45 23.89
N LYS A 567 -3.89 -6.65 23.88
CA LYS A 567 -4.13 -7.65 22.84
C LYS A 567 -5.61 -8.03 22.75
N GLU A 568 -6.29 -8.15 23.88
CA GLU A 568 -7.71 -8.46 23.95
C GLU A 568 -8.56 -7.33 23.34
N LYS A 569 -8.29 -6.07 23.67
CA LYS A 569 -8.95 -4.90 23.05
C LYS A 569 -8.71 -4.81 21.55
N ASP A 570 -7.49 -5.10 21.09
CA ASP A 570 -7.17 -5.09 19.67
C ASP A 570 -7.90 -6.21 18.92
N LEU A 571 -8.03 -7.40 19.56
CA LEU A 571 -8.82 -8.51 19.04
C LEU A 571 -10.32 -8.18 19.01
N GLU A 572 -10.85 -7.50 20.03
CA GLU A 572 -12.25 -7.03 20.07
C GLU A 572 -12.54 -6.05 18.95
N LYS A 573 -11.68 -5.04 18.72
CA LYS A 573 -11.82 -4.12 17.60
C LYS A 573 -11.80 -4.82 16.25
N HIS A 574 -10.92 -5.80 16.08
CA HIS A 574 -10.91 -6.63 14.87
C HIS A 574 -12.20 -7.44 14.70
N ARG A 575 -12.79 -7.92 15.80
CA ARG A 575 -14.09 -8.60 15.76
C ARG A 575 -15.21 -7.67 15.37
N GLU A 576 -15.24 -6.46 15.92
CA GLU A 576 -16.25 -5.44 15.59
C GLU A 576 -16.16 -5.05 14.11
N SER A 577 -14.95 -4.81 13.59
CA SER A 577 -14.76 -4.47 12.17
C SER A 577 -15.15 -5.59 11.23
N SER A 578 -14.92 -6.85 11.62
CA SER A 578 -15.23 -8.02 10.80
C SER A 578 -16.63 -8.59 11.04
N ALA A 579 -17.44 -8.01 11.94
CA ALA A 579 -18.75 -8.56 12.31
C ALA A 579 -19.75 -8.55 11.14
N THR A 580 -19.72 -7.49 10.31
CA THR A 580 -20.54 -7.37 9.10
C THR A 580 -20.20 -8.46 8.08
N ASP A 581 -18.90 -8.69 7.87
CA ASP A 581 -18.40 -9.66 6.90
C ASP A 581 -18.71 -11.10 7.34
N ILE A 582 -18.60 -11.37 8.65
CA ILE A 582 -18.97 -12.67 9.23
C ILE A 582 -20.47 -12.93 9.02
N LEU A 583 -21.32 -11.90 9.18
CA LEU A 583 -22.76 -12.03 8.97
C LEU A 583 -23.08 -12.35 7.50
N GLN A 584 -22.44 -11.66 6.56
CA GLN A 584 -22.61 -11.92 5.13
C GLN A 584 -22.15 -13.34 4.76
N LYS A 585 -20.93 -13.71 5.16
CA LYS A 585 -20.39 -15.06 4.88
C LYS A 585 -21.22 -16.17 5.53
N LYS A 586 -21.81 -15.90 6.70
CA LYS A 586 -22.75 -16.83 7.34
C LYS A 586 -23.99 -17.05 6.47
N GLN A 587 -24.58 -15.98 5.92
CA GLN A 587 -25.74 -16.11 5.03
C GLN A 587 -25.39 -16.85 3.73
N GLU A 588 -24.23 -16.57 3.14
CA GLU A 588 -23.70 -17.28 1.97
C GLU A 588 -23.49 -18.78 2.25
N ALA A 589 -22.90 -19.11 3.40
CA ALA A 589 -22.70 -20.49 3.82
C ALA A 589 -24.04 -21.22 4.07
N GLU A 590 -25.00 -20.60 4.75
CA GLU A 590 -26.33 -21.17 4.97
C GLU A 590 -27.09 -21.41 3.65
N ALA A 591 -26.99 -20.49 2.70
CA ALA A 591 -27.56 -20.64 1.37
C ALA A 591 -26.91 -21.81 0.60
N ALA A 592 -25.58 -21.92 0.64
CA ALA A 592 -24.85 -23.02 0.02
C ALA A 592 -25.23 -24.38 0.63
N VAL A 593 -25.35 -24.46 1.96
CA VAL A 593 -25.78 -25.68 2.67
C VAL A 593 -27.17 -26.11 2.21
N ARG A 594 -28.13 -25.18 2.08
CA ARG A 594 -29.49 -25.48 1.60
C ARG A 594 -29.49 -26.06 0.18
N LEU A 595 -28.68 -25.50 -0.72
CA LEU A 595 -28.57 -25.99 -2.11
C LEU A 595 -27.93 -27.38 -2.19
N MET A 596 -27.04 -27.73 -1.26
CA MET A 596 -26.34 -29.02 -1.26
C MET A 596 -27.18 -30.18 -0.72
N GLN A 597 -28.27 -29.94 0.01
CA GLN A 597 -29.02 -30.99 0.71
C GLN A 597 -29.50 -32.12 -0.21
N GLU A 598 -30.01 -31.79 -1.39
CA GLU A 598 -30.54 -32.78 -2.32
C GLU A 598 -29.43 -33.67 -2.91
N SER A 599 -28.30 -33.06 -3.28
CA SER A 599 -27.11 -33.78 -3.76
C SER A 599 -26.52 -34.68 -2.69
N VAL A 600 -26.42 -34.19 -1.45
CA VAL A 600 -25.90 -34.96 -0.31
C VAL A 600 -26.76 -36.18 -0.02
N ARG A 601 -28.09 -36.06 -0.10
CA ARG A 601 -28.99 -37.20 0.09
C ARG A 601 -28.72 -38.32 -0.92
N ARG A 602 -28.51 -37.98 -2.19
CA ARG A 602 -28.14 -38.96 -3.24
C ARG A 602 -26.78 -39.60 -2.98
N ILE A 603 -25.81 -38.82 -2.51
CA ILE A 603 -24.48 -39.33 -2.15
C ILE A 603 -24.59 -40.33 -0.99
N ILE A 604 -25.34 -40.00 0.06
CA ILE A 604 -25.55 -40.89 1.22
C ILE A 604 -26.16 -42.22 0.77
N GLU A 605 -27.25 -42.19 -0.01
CA GLU A 605 -27.89 -43.41 -0.53
C GLU A 605 -26.91 -44.27 -1.36
N SER A 606 -26.07 -43.63 -2.18
CA SER A 606 -25.06 -44.34 -2.98
C SER A 606 -23.93 -44.94 -2.14
N GLU A 607 -23.48 -44.25 -1.08
CA GLU A 607 -22.42 -44.71 -0.19
C GLU A 607 -22.95 -45.79 0.78
N GLU A 608 -24.20 -45.70 1.25
CA GLU A 608 -24.86 -46.74 2.06
C GLU A 608 -24.92 -48.07 1.31
N SER A 609 -25.31 -48.05 0.02
CA SER A 609 -25.37 -49.26 -0.80
C SER A 609 -24.02 -49.98 -0.96
N ARG A 610 -22.92 -49.25 -0.76
CA ARG A 610 -21.54 -49.75 -0.91
C ARG A 610 -20.79 -49.89 0.41
N MET A 611 -21.48 -49.68 1.55
CA MET A 611 -20.85 -49.65 2.88
C MET A 611 -19.65 -48.69 2.93
N GLY A 612 -19.82 -47.54 2.28
CA GLY A 612 -18.81 -46.51 2.04
C GLY A 612 -18.64 -45.53 3.20
N LEU A 613 -18.23 -44.30 2.89
CA LEU A 613 -17.92 -43.27 3.89
C LEU A 613 -19.12 -42.34 4.13
N ILE A 614 -19.62 -42.31 5.37
CA ILE A 614 -20.76 -41.48 5.77
C ILE A 614 -20.36 -40.61 6.95
N ILE A 615 -20.49 -39.30 6.83
CA ILE A 615 -20.23 -38.34 7.90
C ILE A 615 -21.50 -38.17 8.73
N LEU A 616 -21.42 -38.51 10.01
CA LEU A 616 -22.55 -38.41 10.94
C LEU A 616 -22.67 -36.99 11.51
N ASN A 617 -21.55 -36.47 12.01
CA ASN A 617 -21.49 -35.13 12.58
C ASN A 617 -20.15 -34.50 12.27
N ALA A 618 -20.16 -33.24 11.88
CA ALA A 618 -18.95 -32.47 11.74
C ALA A 618 -19.13 -31.04 12.25
N TRP A 619 -18.15 -30.58 13.01
CA TRP A 619 -18.19 -29.32 13.73
C TRP A 619 -16.91 -28.53 13.49
N TYR A 620 -17.03 -27.26 13.11
CA TYR A 620 -15.89 -26.38 12.85
C TYR A 620 -15.93 -25.16 13.77
N GLY A 621 -14.81 -24.84 14.43
CA GLY A 621 -14.70 -23.68 15.32
C GLY A 621 -13.70 -23.87 16.44
N LYS A 622 -13.86 -23.12 17.53
CA LYS A 622 -12.99 -23.20 18.71
C LYS A 622 -13.55 -24.23 19.69
N PHE A 623 -12.77 -25.28 19.92
CA PHE A 623 -13.07 -26.28 20.95
C PHE A 623 -12.27 -25.94 22.21
N VAL A 624 -12.96 -25.74 23.33
CA VAL A 624 -12.32 -25.48 24.62
C VAL A 624 -11.81 -26.81 25.16
N THR A 625 -10.49 -26.95 25.29
CA THR A 625 -9.82 -28.13 25.86
C THR A 625 -9.71 -28.08 27.38
N ASP A 626 -10.08 -26.97 28.02
CA ASP A 626 -9.79 -26.71 29.43
C ASP A 626 -11.07 -26.78 30.30
N ASN A 627 -11.13 -27.73 31.23
CA ASN A 627 -12.25 -27.96 32.16
C ASN A 627 -12.54 -26.75 33.10
N SER A 628 -11.64 -25.77 33.13
CA SER A 628 -11.63 -24.60 34.01
C SER A 628 -12.66 -23.53 33.66
N ARG A 629 -13.23 -23.53 32.45
CA ARG A 629 -14.10 -22.46 31.94
C ARG A 629 -15.43 -22.99 31.36
N ARG A 630 -16.29 -23.51 32.24
CA ARG A 630 -17.62 -24.06 31.87
C ARG A 630 -18.62 -23.05 31.25
N ASN A 631 -18.33 -21.74 31.25
CA ASN A 631 -19.29 -20.70 30.83
C ASN A 631 -18.97 -19.97 29.51
N GLU A 632 -17.90 -20.33 28.79
CA GLU A 632 -17.66 -19.75 27.46
C GLU A 632 -18.60 -20.40 26.42
N LYS A 633 -19.42 -19.59 25.74
CA LYS A 633 -20.28 -20.07 24.64
C LYS A 633 -19.41 -20.71 23.57
N VAL A 634 -19.58 -22.01 23.34
CA VAL A 634 -18.89 -22.77 22.30
C VAL A 634 -19.26 -22.18 20.93
N LYS A 635 -18.30 -21.51 20.27
CA LYS A 635 -18.48 -20.87 18.95
C LYS A 635 -18.13 -21.88 17.85
N VAL A 636 -19.08 -22.74 17.56
CA VAL A 636 -18.92 -23.87 16.62
C VAL A 636 -20.07 -23.87 15.62
N ILE A 637 -19.76 -24.20 14.38
CA ILE A 637 -20.70 -24.35 13.27
C ILE A 637 -20.83 -25.82 12.88
N ASP A 638 -22.03 -26.22 12.45
CA ASP A 638 -22.26 -27.55 11.87
C ASP A 638 -21.89 -27.53 10.38
N VAL A 639 -20.96 -28.39 10.00
CA VAL A 639 -20.41 -28.51 8.64
C VAL A 639 -20.58 -29.93 8.08
N THR A 640 -21.53 -30.69 8.63
CA THR A 640 -21.82 -32.07 8.23
C THR A 640 -22.20 -32.18 6.76
N VAL A 641 -23.15 -31.35 6.31
CA VAL A 641 -23.68 -31.37 4.94
C VAL A 641 -22.61 -30.97 3.90
N PRO A 642 -21.89 -29.84 4.06
CA PRO A 642 -20.79 -29.49 3.16
C PRO A 642 -19.72 -30.57 3.02
N LEU A 643 -19.31 -31.20 4.12
CA LEU A 643 -18.27 -32.22 4.08
C LEU A 643 -18.76 -33.50 3.42
N GLN A 644 -20.02 -33.91 3.64
CA GLN A 644 -20.58 -35.07 2.97
C GLN A 644 -20.65 -34.86 1.46
N CYS A 645 -20.90 -33.62 1.00
CA CYS A 645 -20.91 -33.28 -0.42
C CYS A 645 -19.53 -33.44 -1.10
N LEU A 646 -18.44 -33.38 -0.32
CA LEU A 646 -17.07 -33.51 -0.80
C LEU A 646 -16.58 -34.98 -0.84
N VAL A 647 -17.36 -35.92 -0.32
CA VAL A 647 -17.04 -37.36 -0.36
C VAL A 647 -17.16 -37.87 -1.80
N LYS A 648 -16.10 -38.53 -2.28
CA LYS A 648 -16.08 -39.21 -3.58
C LYS A 648 -15.42 -40.57 -3.43
N ASP A 649 -16.05 -41.62 -3.96
CA ASP A 649 -15.56 -43.00 -3.93
C ASP A 649 -15.16 -43.45 -2.51
N SER A 650 -16.04 -43.21 -1.54
CA SER A 650 -15.83 -43.52 -0.12
C SER A 650 -14.57 -42.91 0.53
N LYS A 651 -14.08 -41.77 0.00
CA LYS A 651 -12.94 -41.02 0.55
C LYS A 651 -13.24 -39.52 0.60
N LEU A 652 -12.67 -38.85 1.59
CA LEU A 652 -12.65 -37.39 1.69
C LEU A 652 -11.21 -36.90 1.83
N ILE A 653 -10.84 -35.94 1.00
CA ILE A 653 -9.50 -35.33 0.96
C ILE A 653 -9.67 -33.81 1.03
N LEU A 654 -9.22 -33.22 2.13
CA LEU A 654 -9.09 -31.78 2.32
C LEU A 654 -7.61 -31.38 2.15
N THR A 655 -7.36 -30.37 1.34
CA THR A 655 -6.03 -29.79 1.08
C THR A 655 -5.58 -28.85 2.20
N GLU A 656 -4.31 -28.44 2.19
CA GLU A 656 -3.71 -27.45 3.12
C GLU A 656 -4.18 -26.01 2.83
N THR A 657 -5.49 -25.83 2.76
CA THR A 657 -6.16 -24.53 2.58
C THR A 657 -7.04 -24.27 3.79
N THR A 658 -7.26 -23.01 4.13
CA THR A 658 -8.15 -22.63 5.25
C THR A 658 -9.52 -23.29 5.05
N LYS A 659 -9.98 -24.06 6.04
CA LYS A 659 -11.26 -24.79 5.95
C LYS A 659 -12.44 -23.81 5.92
N ALA A 660 -12.27 -22.61 6.48
CA ALA A 660 -13.23 -21.50 6.36
C ALA A 660 -13.51 -21.05 4.91
N GLY A 661 -12.62 -21.36 3.95
CA GLY A 661 -12.80 -21.02 2.53
C GLY A 661 -13.62 -22.03 1.73
N LEU A 662 -14.06 -23.13 2.35
CA LEU A 662 -14.85 -24.15 1.68
C LEU A 662 -16.32 -23.70 1.53
N PRO A 663 -17.00 -24.07 0.43
CA PRO A 663 -18.43 -23.79 0.26
C PRO A 663 -19.25 -24.35 1.44
N GLY A 664 -20.08 -23.52 2.06
CA GLY A 664 -20.86 -23.89 3.25
C GLY A 664 -20.11 -23.77 4.58
N PHE A 665 -18.85 -23.33 4.57
CA PHE A 665 -18.09 -22.95 5.75
C PHE A 665 -18.04 -21.43 5.91
N TYR A 666 -17.91 -20.98 7.14
CA TYR A 666 -17.50 -19.62 7.48
C TYR A 666 -16.69 -19.65 8.79
N ASP A 667 -16.02 -18.56 9.13
CA ASP A 667 -15.22 -18.48 10.35
C ASP A 667 -16.06 -17.95 11.53
N PRO A 668 -16.40 -18.78 12.55
CA PRO A 668 -17.14 -18.33 13.73
C PRO A 668 -16.29 -17.62 14.80
N CYS A 669 -14.96 -17.66 14.69
CA CYS A 669 -14.03 -17.13 15.69
C CYS A 669 -12.74 -16.58 15.06
N VAL A 670 -12.91 -15.47 14.33
CA VAL A 670 -11.83 -14.74 13.67
C VAL A 670 -10.71 -14.37 14.65
N GLY A 671 -9.49 -14.73 14.29
CA GLY A 671 -8.27 -14.48 15.07
C GLY A 671 -8.00 -15.48 16.19
N GLU A 672 -8.84 -16.50 16.38
CA GLU A 672 -8.60 -17.59 17.32
C GLU A 672 -8.23 -18.90 16.60
N GLU A 673 -7.61 -19.83 17.33
CA GLU A 673 -7.31 -21.16 16.79
C GLU A 673 -8.58 -21.99 16.61
N LYS A 674 -8.77 -22.48 15.38
CA LYS A 674 -9.94 -23.25 14.96
C LYS A 674 -9.53 -24.67 14.61
N SER A 675 -10.42 -25.61 14.90
CA SER A 675 -10.27 -26.99 14.46
C SER A 675 -11.58 -27.52 13.90
N LEU A 676 -11.48 -28.63 13.17
CA LEU A 676 -12.56 -29.39 12.59
C LEU A 676 -12.64 -30.74 13.29
N LYS A 677 -13.77 -31.02 13.93
CA LYS A 677 -14.11 -32.32 14.50
C LYS A 677 -15.02 -33.06 13.54
N ILE A 678 -14.69 -34.31 13.21
CA ILE A 678 -15.52 -35.15 12.34
C ILE A 678 -15.77 -36.49 13.02
N LEU A 679 -17.04 -36.90 13.07
CA LEU A 679 -17.51 -38.23 13.39
C LEU A 679 -18.08 -38.85 12.13
N TYR A 680 -17.55 -40.00 11.72
CA TYR A 680 -17.95 -40.66 10.48
C TYR A 680 -17.99 -42.18 10.64
N GLN A 681 -18.77 -42.83 9.79
CA GLN A 681 -18.89 -44.28 9.69
C GLN A 681 -18.27 -44.75 8.38
N PHE A 682 -17.49 -45.83 8.43
CA PHE A 682 -16.93 -46.47 7.24
C PHE A 682 -16.99 -47.98 7.42
N ARG A 683 -17.58 -48.70 6.46
CA ARG A 683 -17.81 -50.15 6.53
C ARG A 683 -18.49 -50.62 7.83
N GLY A 684 -19.45 -49.84 8.32
CA GLY A 684 -20.20 -50.14 9.54
C GLY A 684 -19.51 -49.75 10.85
N VAL A 685 -18.25 -49.30 10.82
CA VAL A 685 -17.46 -48.96 12.03
C VAL A 685 -17.36 -47.44 12.22
N LEU A 686 -17.52 -46.97 13.45
CA LEU A 686 -17.42 -45.57 13.84
C LEU A 686 -15.97 -45.09 13.96
N HIS A 687 -15.72 -43.87 13.50
CA HIS A 687 -14.43 -43.21 13.53
C HIS A 687 -14.56 -41.73 13.91
N GLN A 688 -13.59 -41.18 14.64
CA GLN A 688 -13.52 -39.78 15.04
C GLN A 688 -12.14 -39.19 14.74
N VAL A 689 -12.10 -37.93 14.27
CA VAL A 689 -10.86 -37.18 14.06
C VAL A 689 -11.03 -35.70 14.40
N MET A 690 -9.96 -35.10 14.92
CA MET A 690 -9.79 -33.66 15.09
C MET A 690 -8.66 -33.19 14.17
N SER A 691 -8.84 -32.08 13.47
CA SER A 691 -7.80 -31.51 12.60
C SER A 691 -7.79 -29.98 12.64
N GLY A 692 -6.61 -29.34 12.64
CA GLY A 692 -6.47 -27.88 12.68
C GLY A 692 -6.90 -27.19 11.37
N ASP A 693 -7.20 -25.89 11.38
CA ASP A 693 -7.75 -25.16 10.22
C ASP A 693 -6.97 -25.35 8.89
N ASN A 694 -5.63 -25.30 8.95
CA ASN A 694 -4.74 -25.40 7.78
C ASN A 694 -4.19 -26.81 7.53
N GLU A 695 -4.55 -27.78 8.36
CA GLU A 695 -3.99 -29.14 8.27
C GLU A 695 -4.77 -29.97 7.24
N ALA A 696 -4.04 -30.61 6.32
CA ALA A 696 -4.64 -31.52 5.34
C ALA A 696 -5.26 -32.74 6.03
N LEU A 697 -6.48 -33.08 5.62
CA LEU A 697 -7.21 -34.20 6.19
C LEU A 697 -7.56 -35.23 5.11
N ARG A 698 -7.19 -36.49 5.34
CA ARG A 698 -7.57 -37.63 4.49
C ARG A 698 -8.26 -38.68 5.35
N ILE A 699 -9.52 -38.98 5.03
CA ILE A 699 -10.32 -40.03 5.68
C ILE A 699 -10.91 -40.97 4.62
N PRO A 700 -11.12 -42.26 4.92
CA PRO A 700 -10.95 -42.94 6.23
C PRO A 700 -9.50 -43.35 6.55
N LYS A 701 -9.13 -43.39 7.85
CA LYS A 701 -7.86 -43.95 8.38
C LYS A 701 -8.15 -44.87 9.56
N GLN A 702 -7.38 -45.96 9.70
CA GLN A 702 -7.53 -46.89 10.83
C GLN A 702 -7.27 -46.24 12.20
N SER A 703 -6.37 -45.26 12.27
CA SER A 703 -6.06 -44.52 13.50
C SER A 703 -7.23 -43.71 14.07
N HIS A 704 -8.30 -43.53 13.30
CA HIS A 704 -9.48 -42.77 13.73
C HIS A 704 -10.57 -43.67 14.31
N LYS A 705 -10.40 -45.00 14.32
CA LYS A 705 -11.43 -45.94 14.76
C LYS A 705 -11.75 -45.72 16.24
N ILE A 706 -13.04 -45.70 16.57
CA ILE A 706 -13.53 -45.68 17.95
C ILE A 706 -13.79 -47.14 18.33
N ASP A 707 -13.08 -47.64 19.34
CA ASP A 707 -13.35 -48.96 19.90
C ASP A 707 -14.58 -48.87 20.82
N ALA A 708 -15.47 -49.86 20.75
CA ALA A 708 -16.75 -49.85 21.45
C ALA A 708 -16.65 -50.14 22.96
N ASP A 709 -15.46 -50.41 23.49
CA ASP A 709 -15.21 -50.79 24.89
C ASP A 709 -14.44 -49.71 25.70
N GLY A 710 -14.84 -48.45 25.56
CA GLY A 710 -14.25 -47.31 26.30
C GLY A 710 -15.24 -46.26 26.72
#